data_AF-A0AAU7CVV7-F1
#
_entry.id   AF-A0AAU7CVV7-F1
#
_cell.length_a   1.000
_cell.length_b   1.000
_cell.length_c   1.000
_cell.angle_alpha   90.00
_cell.angle_beta   90.00
_cell.angle_gamma   90.00
#
_symmetry.space_group_name_H-M   'P 1'
#
loop_
_entity.id
_entity.type
_entity.pdbx_description
1 polymer ?
#
loop_
_entity_poly.entity_id
_entity_poly.type
_entity_poly.pdbx_seq_one_letter_code
_entity_poly.pdbx_strand_id
1 'polypeptide(L)'
;MRVRRGFAALLCGLVLASASAAWGRQKSADQVAVTLSASALDQYVGLYHGSEEPDAVDSVYREGDKLYIENERKPRAELRAEAVDRFFAPGTLLHLQFVRGAGGKVTGVTMVYGPNASWSLERFSDVAVRLNHALAYSRTTVMMPMRDGAKLHAVILRPVGSETSGAPLPFLMERTPYGTDDDSSDSVNSSKPELAASGYIFVFCDIRGRYESEGKFVMNRPIVAHVTKNDVDETTDTRDTIDWLLKNVPNNNGRVGVIGVSYPGFLAMMAGIDPHPAVKAISPQAPMTDVWMGDDFFHNGAFRETYGFDYVQELEKQKTAKRVESTGDTYDFFLQHVNFAGAAKAAHMSNLPTAKAFITQPSYTKFWQDMAVQRHLTRVEVPTLEVGGWWDQEDMWGTQAEYAALEPHDAKHEVFLVLGPWNHGGWSWTTRHLGPLDFGASTGDQYRKTVEAPFFEKYLKDRAGFDLKDTDSFRTGVNKWERYDVWPPKIGFKAEKLYLTEGGGLSFTAPVGGGAAASYVSDPANPIPYRPRPIQATYGDGSKWRTWLVDDQRFVSGRKDLANFSTPVLDHDVTVTGNVKADLFAATTGSDADWVVKLIDVYPDDSPGEMAGYQLMIADEIFRGRYLKSFEKPEPLVPGQVTEFKWSLHGVDHTFLKGHRMMVEVQSSWFPLYDRNPQTFVPDIMTAPKKAYKAETETIFGSAKYPSHLEFSESK
;
A
#
# COMPACT_ATOMS: atom_id res chain seq x y z
N MET A 1 -8.19 -25.55 30.42
CA MET A 1 -6.77 -25.33 30.05
C MET A 1 -6.58 -25.90 28.65
N ARG A 2 -6.74 -25.04 27.62
CA ARG A 2 -6.59 -25.40 26.21
C ARG A 2 -5.33 -24.73 25.67
N VAL A 3 -4.57 -25.52 24.93
CA VAL A 3 -3.33 -25.21 24.22
C VAL A 3 -3.57 -24.04 23.25
N ARG A 4 -2.82 -22.93 23.43
CA ARG A 4 -2.61 -21.91 22.39
C ARG A 4 -1.17 -22.07 21.91
N ARG A 5 -1.01 -22.63 20.71
CA ARG A 5 0.24 -22.66 19.93
C ARG A 5 -0.06 -21.99 18.59
N GLY A 6 0.88 -21.17 18.11
CA GLY A 6 0.90 -20.56 16.78
C GLY A 6 0.16 -19.24 16.70
N PHE A 7 0.89 -18.12 16.78
CA PHE A 7 0.54 -16.77 16.25
C PHE A 7 1.64 -15.72 16.60
N ALA A 8 2.93 -16.12 16.64
CA ALA A 8 4.01 -15.25 17.12
C ALA A 8 5.06 -14.86 16.07
N ALA A 9 5.00 -15.40 14.84
CA ALA A 9 6.03 -15.16 13.84
C ALA A 9 5.71 -14.02 12.84
N LEU A 10 4.44 -13.70 12.57
CA LEU A 10 4.07 -12.51 11.77
C LEU A 10 4.28 -11.16 12.48
N LEU A 11 4.44 -11.14 13.81
CA LEU A 11 4.53 -9.90 14.59
C LEU A 11 5.95 -9.28 14.65
N CYS A 12 7.00 -9.99 14.22
CA CYS A 12 8.37 -9.47 14.33
C CYS A 12 8.73 -8.42 13.27
N GLY A 13 8.02 -8.37 12.13
CA GLY A 13 8.13 -7.27 11.16
C GLY A 13 7.29 -6.04 11.53
N LEU A 14 6.16 -6.25 12.22
CA LEU A 14 5.14 -5.23 12.50
C LEU A 14 5.56 -4.15 13.52
N VAL A 15 6.60 -4.41 14.32
CA VAL A 15 7.06 -3.46 15.35
C VAL A 15 8.23 -2.58 14.86
N LEU A 16 8.97 -2.97 13.82
CA LEU A 16 10.25 -2.29 13.50
C LEU A 16 10.11 -1.04 12.63
N ALA A 17 8.99 -0.84 11.91
CA ALA A 17 8.80 0.32 11.02
C ALA A 17 8.28 1.58 11.72
N SER A 18 7.64 1.45 12.89
CA SER A 18 7.33 2.60 13.77
C SER A 18 8.14 2.62 15.05
N ALA A 19 9.08 1.68 15.23
CA ALA A 19 10.03 1.70 16.35
C ALA A 19 11.39 2.29 16.00
N SER A 20 11.70 2.64 14.75
CA SER A 20 12.91 3.42 14.43
C SER A 20 12.94 4.76 15.17
N ALA A 21 11.77 5.34 15.48
CA ALA A 21 11.59 6.62 16.17
C ALA A 21 11.70 6.57 17.71
N ALA A 22 11.99 5.40 18.31
CA ALA A 22 12.13 5.26 19.77
C ALA A 22 13.37 4.45 20.21
N TRP A 23 14.39 4.31 19.36
CA TRP A 23 15.63 3.59 19.70
C TRP A 23 16.64 4.45 20.48
N GLY A 24 16.13 5.31 21.35
CA GLY A 24 16.89 5.98 22.39
C GLY A 24 17.22 5.05 23.56
N ARG A 25 18.37 4.36 23.48
CA ARG A 25 19.20 3.93 24.62
C ARG A 25 18.49 3.19 25.78
N GLN A 26 18.01 1.97 25.54
CA GLN A 26 17.95 0.99 26.63
C GLN A 26 19.19 0.09 26.51
N LYS A 27 20.28 0.51 27.15
CA LYS A 27 21.49 -0.33 27.26
C LYS A 27 21.20 -1.47 28.23
N SER A 28 21.42 -2.71 27.80
CA SER A 28 21.56 -3.83 28.73
C SER A 28 22.78 -3.58 29.64
N ALA A 29 22.76 -4.14 30.87
CA ALA A 29 23.93 -4.11 31.75
C ALA A 29 25.14 -4.75 31.06
N ASP A 30 26.36 -4.29 31.37
CA ASP A 30 27.60 -4.84 30.80
C ASP A 30 27.68 -6.35 31.09
N GLN A 31 27.39 -7.14 30.06
CA GLN A 31 27.48 -8.60 30.08
C GLN A 31 28.96 -9.00 29.99
N VAL A 32 29.39 -9.91 30.85
CA VAL A 32 30.76 -10.42 30.84
C VAL A 32 30.87 -11.45 29.71
N ALA A 33 31.60 -11.10 28.65
CA ALA A 33 31.86 -12.01 27.55
C ALA A 33 32.84 -13.11 27.96
N VAL A 34 32.58 -14.35 27.53
CA VAL A 34 33.50 -15.49 27.64
C VAL A 34 34.30 -15.61 26.34
N THR A 35 35.56 -16.01 26.43
CA THR A 35 36.39 -16.26 25.25
C THR A 35 36.18 -17.69 24.74
N LEU A 36 35.80 -17.84 23.48
CA LEU A 36 35.80 -19.12 22.77
C LEU A 36 36.99 -19.19 21.81
N SER A 37 37.53 -20.39 21.55
CA SER A 37 38.58 -20.54 20.54
C SER A 37 38.04 -20.27 19.14
N ALA A 38 38.91 -19.86 18.20
CA ALA A 38 38.51 -19.67 16.80
C ALA A 38 37.87 -20.94 16.19
N SER A 39 38.42 -22.12 16.51
CA SER A 39 37.87 -23.41 16.09
C SER A 39 36.51 -23.74 16.70
N ALA A 40 36.19 -23.19 17.88
CA ALA A 40 34.86 -23.32 18.48
C ALA A 40 33.85 -22.41 17.78
N LEU A 41 34.28 -21.22 17.34
CA LEU A 41 33.43 -20.28 16.61
C LEU A 41 33.03 -20.79 15.21
N ASP A 42 33.89 -21.56 14.54
CA ASP A 42 33.60 -22.15 13.23
C ASP A 42 32.31 -23.00 13.22
N GLN A 43 31.89 -23.52 14.38
CA GLN A 43 30.68 -24.33 14.51
C GLN A 43 29.38 -23.53 14.33
N TYR A 44 29.43 -22.19 14.44
CA TYR A 44 28.28 -21.30 14.30
C TYR A 44 28.22 -20.60 12.94
N VAL A 45 29.25 -20.77 12.10
CA VAL A 45 29.32 -20.16 10.78
C VAL A 45 28.32 -20.84 9.85
N GLY A 46 27.47 -20.06 9.18
CA GLY A 46 26.47 -20.60 8.26
C GLY A 46 25.42 -19.58 7.86
N LEU A 47 24.45 -20.03 7.07
CA LEU A 47 23.25 -19.26 6.74
C LEU A 47 22.04 -19.83 7.47
N TYR A 48 21.20 -18.91 7.93
CA TYR A 48 20.06 -19.16 8.78
C TYR A 48 18.82 -18.48 8.20
N HIS A 49 17.68 -19.15 8.26
CA HIS A 49 16.41 -18.60 7.79
C HIS A 49 15.23 -19.18 8.57
N GLY A 50 14.09 -18.47 8.56
CA GLY A 50 12.86 -18.96 9.18
C GLY A 50 12.08 -19.86 8.23
N SER A 51 11.25 -20.76 8.77
CA SER A 51 10.37 -21.61 7.96
C SER A 51 9.26 -20.82 7.27
N GLU A 52 8.80 -19.72 7.89
CA GLU A 52 7.77 -18.84 7.33
C GLU A 52 8.37 -17.85 6.31
N GLU A 53 9.57 -17.33 6.57
CA GLU A 53 10.23 -16.38 5.67
C GLU A 53 11.62 -16.91 5.26
N PRO A 54 11.68 -17.93 4.38
CA PRO A 54 12.94 -18.54 3.98
C PRO A 54 13.81 -17.61 3.13
N ASP A 55 13.22 -16.55 2.56
CA ASP A 55 13.89 -15.52 1.76
C ASP A 55 14.60 -14.46 2.63
N ALA A 56 14.22 -14.33 3.92
CA ALA A 56 14.88 -13.47 4.88
C ALA A 56 16.08 -14.19 5.52
N VAL A 57 17.24 -14.13 4.86
CA VAL A 57 18.44 -14.87 5.25
C VAL A 57 19.35 -14.06 6.17
N ASP A 58 19.70 -14.63 7.32
CA ASP A 58 20.77 -14.14 8.18
C ASP A 58 22.06 -14.95 7.95
N SER A 59 23.18 -14.24 7.83
CA SER A 59 24.51 -14.81 7.69
C SER A 59 25.32 -14.64 8.96
N VAL A 60 25.78 -15.76 9.53
CA VAL A 60 26.72 -15.77 10.64
C VAL A 60 28.08 -16.18 10.13
N TYR A 61 29.07 -15.30 10.25
CA TYR A 61 30.41 -15.52 9.71
C TYR A 61 31.49 -15.11 10.70
N ARG A 62 32.70 -15.63 10.49
CA ARG A 62 33.87 -15.31 11.32
C ARG A 62 34.85 -14.43 10.54
N GLU A 63 35.43 -13.46 11.23
CA GLU A 63 36.57 -12.68 10.75
C GLU A 63 37.61 -12.64 11.88
N GLY A 64 38.74 -13.32 11.68
CA GLY A 64 39.73 -13.51 12.75
C GLY A 64 39.17 -14.34 13.92
N ASP A 65 39.25 -13.83 15.13
CA ASP A 65 38.76 -14.43 16.37
C ASP A 65 37.33 -13.96 16.75
N LYS A 66 36.63 -13.28 15.84
CA LYS A 66 35.32 -12.67 16.09
C LYS A 66 34.24 -13.27 15.21
N LEU A 67 33.05 -13.43 15.78
CA LEU A 67 31.84 -13.84 15.08
C LEU A 67 30.97 -12.62 14.80
N TYR A 68 30.30 -12.61 13.65
CA TYR A 68 29.40 -11.55 13.22
C TYR A 68 28.10 -12.13 12.69
N ILE A 69 27.03 -11.34 12.77
CA ILE A 69 25.77 -11.58 12.09
C ILE A 69 25.40 -10.37 11.23
N GLU A 70 24.89 -10.62 10.02
CA GLU A 70 24.33 -9.59 9.14
C GLU A 70 23.24 -10.19 8.23
N ASN A 71 22.47 -9.32 7.59
CA ASN A 71 21.62 -9.68 6.45
C ASN A 71 21.57 -8.53 5.44
N GLU A 72 20.84 -8.70 4.34
CA GLU A 72 20.78 -7.68 3.28
C GLU A 72 20.34 -6.29 3.78
N ARG A 73 19.56 -6.21 4.85
CA ARG A 73 18.99 -4.97 5.42
C ARG A 73 19.61 -4.52 6.74
N LYS A 74 20.32 -5.40 7.44
CA LYS A 74 20.93 -5.11 8.73
C LYS A 74 22.45 -5.13 8.61
N PRO A 75 23.14 -4.03 8.97
CA PRO A 75 24.59 -4.00 8.95
C PRO A 75 25.16 -5.03 9.93
N ARG A 76 26.42 -5.42 9.70
CA ARG A 76 27.08 -6.40 10.57
C ARG A 76 27.10 -5.99 12.03
N ALA A 77 26.77 -6.93 12.90
CA ALA A 77 26.92 -6.82 14.35
C ALA A 77 27.90 -7.87 14.87
N GLU A 78 28.85 -7.47 15.70
CA GLU A 78 29.75 -8.41 16.40
C GLU A 78 28.93 -9.22 17.41
N LEU A 79 29.11 -10.54 17.40
CA LEU A 79 28.52 -11.46 18.37
C LEU A 79 29.56 -11.83 19.42
N ARG A 80 29.25 -11.57 20.69
CA ARG A 80 30.08 -11.97 21.83
C ARG A 80 29.44 -13.14 22.55
N ALA A 81 30.26 -14.14 22.87
CA ALA A 81 29.80 -15.30 23.62
C ALA A 81 29.52 -14.91 25.07
N GLU A 82 28.33 -15.23 25.55
CA GLU A 82 27.96 -15.20 26.96
C GLU A 82 28.22 -16.56 27.63
N ALA A 83 27.99 -17.64 26.87
CA ALA A 83 28.31 -19.02 27.22
C ALA A 83 28.48 -19.84 25.93
N VAL A 84 28.79 -21.13 26.04
CA VAL A 84 28.71 -22.04 24.88
C VAL A 84 27.30 -21.98 24.31
N ASP A 85 27.20 -21.79 22.99
CA ASP A 85 25.94 -21.67 22.22
C ASP A 85 25.08 -20.44 22.55
N ARG A 86 25.50 -19.54 23.46
CA ARG A 86 24.75 -18.33 23.80
C ARG A 86 25.58 -17.09 23.52
N PHE A 87 25.05 -16.20 22.69
CA PHE A 87 25.71 -14.98 22.24
C PHE A 87 24.81 -13.76 22.44
N PHE A 88 25.41 -12.58 22.44
CA PHE A 88 24.72 -11.31 22.38
C PHE A 88 25.43 -10.34 21.44
N ALA A 89 24.69 -9.41 20.86
CA ALA A 89 25.26 -8.32 20.08
C ALA A 89 25.42 -7.07 20.97
N PRO A 90 26.66 -6.63 21.29
CA PRO A 90 26.89 -5.52 22.21
C PRO A 90 26.19 -4.24 21.76
N GLY A 91 25.60 -3.53 22.73
CA GLY A 91 24.88 -2.28 22.46
C GLY A 91 23.47 -2.46 21.87
N THR A 92 23.01 -3.71 21.72
CA THR A 92 21.66 -4.05 21.25
C THR A 92 20.91 -4.92 22.29
N LEU A 93 19.63 -5.17 22.05
CA LEU A 93 18.83 -6.12 22.84
C LEU A 93 18.87 -7.56 22.27
N LEU A 94 19.71 -7.80 21.26
CA LEU A 94 19.75 -9.07 20.53
C LEU A 94 20.63 -10.10 21.26
N HIS A 95 20.00 -11.21 21.62
CA HIS A 95 20.63 -12.43 22.09
C HIS A 95 20.36 -13.58 21.11
N LEU A 96 21.32 -14.49 20.99
CA LEU A 96 21.24 -15.67 20.13
C LEU A 96 21.50 -16.91 20.97
N GLN A 97 20.62 -17.88 20.86
CA GLN A 97 20.78 -19.21 21.43
C GLN A 97 20.88 -20.22 20.28
N PHE A 98 22.10 -20.67 19.97
CA PHE A 98 22.30 -21.72 18.98
C PHE A 98 21.75 -23.05 19.48
N VAL A 99 21.15 -23.78 18.54
CA VAL A 99 20.50 -25.07 18.78
C VAL A 99 21.33 -26.15 18.12
N ARG A 100 21.58 -27.24 18.84
CA ARG A 100 22.33 -28.40 18.32
C ARG A 100 21.40 -29.59 18.08
N GLY A 101 21.61 -30.26 16.95
CA GLY A 101 20.91 -31.50 16.58
C GLY A 101 21.59 -32.76 17.09
N ALA A 102 21.07 -33.92 16.69
CA ALA A 102 21.69 -35.22 16.95
C ALA A 102 23.10 -35.28 16.37
N GLY A 103 24.10 -35.62 17.19
CA GLY A 103 25.53 -35.57 16.80
C GLY A 103 26.24 -34.26 17.17
N GLY A 104 25.57 -33.33 17.86
CA GLY A 104 26.21 -32.15 18.45
C GLY A 104 26.53 -31.03 17.47
N LYS A 105 26.09 -31.10 16.21
CA LYS A 105 26.23 -29.99 15.25
C LYS A 105 25.17 -28.91 15.48
N VAL A 106 25.52 -27.66 15.23
CA VAL A 106 24.55 -26.55 15.24
C VAL A 106 23.61 -26.71 14.04
N THR A 107 22.31 -26.76 14.30
CA THR A 107 21.25 -26.93 13.29
C THR A 107 20.33 -25.72 13.18
N GLY A 108 20.46 -24.75 14.10
CA GLY A 108 19.63 -23.55 14.08
C GLY A 108 20.04 -22.56 15.15
N VAL A 109 19.30 -21.47 15.25
CA VAL A 109 19.48 -20.42 16.26
C VAL A 109 18.14 -19.83 16.65
N THR A 110 17.92 -19.63 17.94
CA THR A 110 16.81 -18.83 18.45
C THR A 110 17.33 -17.43 18.71
N MET A 111 16.78 -16.45 18.00
CA MET A 111 17.03 -15.04 18.23
C MET A 111 16.03 -14.53 19.27
N VAL A 112 16.51 -13.77 20.23
CA VAL A 112 15.71 -13.15 21.29
C VAL A 112 16.02 -11.67 21.29
N TYR A 113 14.99 -10.84 21.13
CA TYR A 113 15.09 -9.39 21.15
C TYR A 113 14.27 -8.82 22.29
N GLY A 114 14.94 -8.43 23.38
CA GLY A 114 14.26 -7.99 24.59
C GLY A 114 13.38 -9.09 25.22
N PRO A 115 12.44 -8.73 26.11
CA PRO A 115 11.68 -9.71 26.90
C PRO A 115 10.54 -10.40 26.13
N ASN A 116 10.09 -9.84 25.01
CA ASN A 116 8.80 -10.20 24.40
C ASN A 116 8.89 -10.70 22.95
N ALA A 117 10.07 -10.69 22.31
CA ALA A 117 10.22 -11.12 20.92
C ALA A 117 11.29 -12.21 20.81
N SER A 118 10.90 -13.37 20.28
CA SER A 118 11.83 -14.42 19.89
C SER A 118 11.33 -15.19 18.69
N TRP A 119 12.27 -15.64 17.86
CA TRP A 119 12.00 -16.46 16.69
C TRP A 119 13.16 -17.44 16.47
N SER A 120 12.87 -18.57 15.85
CA SER A 120 13.86 -19.61 15.57
C SER A 120 14.15 -19.67 14.08
N LEU A 121 15.42 -19.78 13.75
CA LEU A 121 15.95 -19.95 12.40
C LEU A 121 16.61 -21.32 12.28
N GLU A 122 16.40 -21.97 11.14
CA GLU A 122 17.08 -23.20 10.77
C GLU A 122 18.35 -22.87 10.00
N ARG A 123 19.41 -23.66 10.24
CA ARG A 123 20.64 -23.57 9.46
C ARG A 123 20.50 -24.39 8.20
N PHE A 124 20.53 -23.74 7.03
CA PHE A 124 20.41 -24.41 5.74
C PHE A 124 21.74 -24.48 4.96
N SER A 125 22.77 -23.77 5.42
CA SER A 125 24.11 -23.81 4.84
C SER A 125 25.18 -23.77 5.93
N ASP A 126 26.25 -24.56 5.73
CA ASP A 126 27.48 -24.51 6.54
C ASP A 126 28.49 -23.46 6.04
N VAL A 127 28.19 -22.84 4.90
CA VAL A 127 29.00 -21.78 4.29
C VAL A 127 28.27 -20.46 4.45
N ALA A 128 28.90 -19.50 5.13
CA ALA A 128 28.40 -18.15 5.24
C ALA A 128 28.85 -17.29 4.05
N VAL A 129 28.05 -16.30 3.71
CA VAL A 129 28.36 -15.28 2.69
C VAL A 129 28.14 -13.89 3.27
N ARG A 130 28.89 -12.90 2.78
CA ARG A 130 28.59 -11.51 3.11
C ARG A 130 27.36 -11.09 2.30
N LEU A 131 26.29 -10.71 2.97
CA LEU A 131 25.00 -10.34 2.37
C LEU A 131 24.78 -8.83 2.37
N ASN A 132 25.38 -8.13 3.33
CA ASN A 132 25.12 -6.72 3.51
C ASN A 132 26.10 -5.87 2.69
N HIS A 133 25.56 -4.92 1.93
CA HIS A 133 26.33 -3.97 1.12
C HIS A 133 26.23 -2.54 1.66
N ALA A 134 26.05 -2.37 2.99
CA ALA A 134 25.80 -1.06 3.56
C ALA A 134 26.94 -0.08 3.28
N LEU A 135 26.56 1.12 2.87
CA LEU A 135 27.45 2.27 2.78
C LEU A 135 27.25 3.16 4.00
N ALA A 136 28.34 3.71 4.53
CA ALA A 136 28.26 4.70 5.60
C ALA A 136 27.86 6.06 5.02
N TYR A 137 26.88 6.71 5.64
CA TYR A 137 26.41 8.04 5.26
C TYR A 137 26.65 9.07 6.36
N SER A 138 27.20 10.23 5.99
CA SER A 138 27.19 11.44 6.83
C SER A 138 25.83 12.11 6.74
N ARG A 139 25.30 12.59 7.88
CA ARG A 139 24.02 13.29 7.97
C ARG A 139 24.23 14.80 8.15
N THR A 140 23.50 15.61 7.41
CA THR A 140 23.42 17.08 7.58
C THR A 140 21.96 17.51 7.54
N THR A 141 21.58 18.46 8.40
CA THR A 141 20.26 19.11 8.36
C THR A 141 20.38 20.52 7.83
N VAL A 142 19.41 20.95 7.05
CA VAL A 142 19.40 22.28 6.41
C VAL A 142 18.01 22.89 6.46
N MET A 143 17.96 24.23 6.43
CA MET A 143 16.73 25.00 6.22
C MET A 143 16.86 25.77 4.90
N MET A 144 16.18 25.28 3.86
CA MET A 144 16.30 25.78 2.49
C MET A 144 15.25 26.87 2.24
N PRO A 145 15.65 28.10 1.86
CA PRO A 145 14.69 29.16 1.55
C PRO A 145 14.00 28.89 0.21
N MET A 146 12.67 28.91 0.21
CA MET A 146 11.82 28.89 -0.99
C MET A 146 11.66 30.30 -1.55
N ARG A 147 11.10 30.43 -2.76
CA ARG A 147 10.90 31.71 -3.47
C ARG A 147 10.05 32.74 -2.72
N ASP A 148 9.14 32.28 -1.86
CA ASP A 148 8.28 33.14 -1.04
C ASP A 148 8.92 33.50 0.32
N GLY A 149 10.10 32.95 0.61
CA GLY A 149 10.88 33.22 1.83
C GLY A 149 10.63 32.24 2.97
N ALA A 150 9.63 31.34 2.87
CA ALA A 150 9.50 30.24 3.81
C ALA A 150 10.68 29.28 3.69
N LYS A 151 11.10 28.66 4.80
CA LYS A 151 12.18 27.68 4.78
C LYS A 151 11.67 26.27 4.98
N LEU A 152 12.11 25.35 4.13
CA LEU A 152 11.84 23.92 4.27
C LEU A 152 13.03 23.21 4.92
N HIS A 153 12.73 22.37 5.91
CA HIS A 153 13.69 21.49 6.54
C HIS A 153 14.00 20.29 5.64
N ALA A 154 15.27 19.93 5.56
CA ALA A 154 15.68 18.68 4.94
C ALA A 154 16.87 18.02 5.65
N VAL A 155 16.85 16.69 5.64
CA VAL A 155 17.97 15.82 5.97
C VAL A 155 18.67 15.39 4.68
N ILE A 156 19.98 15.63 4.62
CA ILE A 156 20.83 15.21 3.52
C ILE A 156 21.75 14.10 4.04
N LEU A 157 21.65 12.92 3.45
CA LEU A 157 22.54 11.79 3.71
C LEU A 157 23.47 11.61 2.52
N ARG A 158 24.77 11.63 2.80
CA ARG A 158 25.81 11.54 1.78
C ARG A 158 26.78 10.42 2.07
N PRO A 159 27.21 9.60 1.08
CA PRO A 159 28.25 8.60 1.30
C PRO A 159 29.52 9.27 1.83
N VAL A 160 30.05 8.76 2.95
CA VAL A 160 31.21 9.36 3.63
C VAL A 160 32.40 9.48 2.68
N GLY A 161 32.99 10.68 2.59
CA GLY A 161 34.17 10.98 1.75
C GLY A 161 33.83 11.37 0.30
N SER A 162 32.57 11.26 -0.12
CA SER A 162 32.14 11.62 -1.47
C SER A 162 32.08 13.13 -1.72
N GLU A 163 32.23 13.96 -0.69
CA GLU A 163 32.28 15.42 -0.80
C GLU A 163 33.62 15.95 -1.35
N THR A 164 34.70 15.18 -1.22
CA THR A 164 36.07 15.59 -1.62
C THR A 164 36.73 14.64 -2.62
N SER A 165 36.23 13.42 -2.79
CA SER A 165 36.82 12.40 -3.64
C SER A 165 35.77 11.54 -4.35
N GLY A 166 36.16 10.85 -5.41
CA GLY A 166 35.26 10.01 -6.21
C GLY A 166 34.48 10.77 -7.28
N ALA A 167 33.69 10.03 -8.06
CA ALA A 167 32.85 10.61 -9.10
C ALA A 167 31.69 11.43 -8.49
N PRO A 168 31.26 12.53 -9.14
CA PRO A 168 30.10 13.28 -8.69
C PRO A 168 28.85 12.39 -8.61
N LEU A 169 28.07 12.54 -7.53
CA LEU A 169 26.91 11.69 -7.26
C LEU A 169 25.58 12.38 -7.59
N PRO A 170 24.56 11.64 -8.06
CA PRO A 170 23.21 12.16 -8.20
C PRO A 170 22.48 12.23 -6.85
N PHE A 171 21.44 13.06 -6.82
CA PHE A 171 20.49 13.10 -5.72
C PHE A 171 19.37 12.07 -5.93
N LEU A 172 18.91 11.47 -4.84
CA LEU A 172 17.64 10.76 -4.78
C LEU A 172 16.81 11.39 -3.66
N MET A 173 15.75 12.09 -4.04
CA MET A 173 14.97 12.96 -3.17
C MET A 173 13.61 12.32 -2.85
N GLU A 174 13.19 12.46 -1.60
CA GLU A 174 11.86 12.12 -1.10
C GLU A 174 11.34 13.33 -0.31
N ARG A 175 10.17 13.86 -0.69
CA ARG A 175 9.49 14.92 0.05
C ARG A 175 8.35 14.27 0.83
N THR A 176 8.08 14.70 2.06
CA THR A 176 7.12 13.99 2.93
C THR A 176 6.42 14.91 3.96
N PRO A 177 5.15 14.65 4.29
CA PRO A 177 4.49 15.26 5.45
C PRO A 177 4.68 14.48 6.76
N TYR A 178 5.49 13.40 6.75
CA TYR A 178 5.59 12.40 7.83
C TYR A 178 6.84 12.54 8.72
N GLY A 179 7.65 13.57 8.50
CA GLY A 179 8.86 13.81 9.28
C GLY A 179 10.08 13.13 8.70
N THR A 180 11.24 13.78 8.88
CA THR A 180 12.51 13.33 8.30
C THR A 180 13.64 13.20 9.32
N ASP A 181 13.41 13.57 10.58
CA ASP A 181 14.49 13.65 11.57
C ASP A 181 15.16 12.30 11.88
N ASP A 182 14.42 11.20 11.78
CA ASP A 182 14.93 9.85 12.02
C ASP A 182 15.72 9.27 10.82
N ASP A 183 15.73 9.98 9.68
CA ASP A 183 16.51 9.57 8.52
C ASP A 183 18.01 9.63 8.82
N SER A 184 18.65 8.49 8.60
CA SER A 184 20.01 8.17 9.02
C SER A 184 20.66 7.14 8.10
N SER A 185 21.98 6.96 8.24
CA SER A 185 22.73 5.93 7.52
C SER A 185 22.08 4.55 7.68
N ASP A 186 21.65 4.18 8.90
CA ASP A 186 21.05 2.86 9.14
C ASP A 186 19.67 2.75 8.48
N SER A 187 18.87 3.82 8.51
CA SER A 187 17.53 3.81 7.91
C SER A 187 17.54 3.55 6.40
N VAL A 188 18.43 4.18 5.62
CA VAL A 188 18.47 4.01 4.16
C VAL A 188 19.04 2.66 3.76
N ASN A 189 20.03 2.15 4.49
CA ASN A 189 20.58 0.81 4.24
C ASN A 189 19.61 -0.32 4.63
N SER A 190 18.64 -0.04 5.50
CA SER A 190 17.60 -1.01 5.89
C SER A 190 16.36 -0.96 4.99
N SER A 191 15.85 0.26 4.74
CA SER A 191 14.62 0.47 3.98
C SER A 191 14.81 0.37 2.47
N LYS A 192 15.98 0.79 1.96
CA LYS A 192 16.27 0.90 0.53
C LYS A 192 17.68 0.33 0.21
N PRO A 193 17.99 -0.93 0.58
CA PRO A 193 19.36 -1.46 0.56
C PRO A 193 20.00 -1.41 -0.83
N GLU A 194 19.25 -1.70 -1.89
CA GLU A 194 19.77 -1.72 -3.27
C GLU A 194 20.19 -0.31 -3.73
N LEU A 195 19.34 0.69 -3.47
CA LEU A 195 19.62 2.09 -3.78
C LEU A 195 20.76 2.62 -2.91
N ALA A 196 20.75 2.31 -1.61
CA ALA A 196 21.81 2.72 -0.69
C ALA A 196 23.17 2.12 -1.08
N ALA A 197 23.24 0.85 -1.49
CA ALA A 197 24.46 0.21 -1.96
C ALA A 197 24.96 0.80 -3.29
N SER A 198 24.06 1.27 -4.15
CA SER A 198 24.42 1.92 -5.41
C SER A 198 25.09 3.30 -5.21
N GLY A 199 24.85 3.96 -4.06
CA GLY A 199 25.47 5.21 -3.66
C GLY A 199 24.81 6.45 -4.28
N TYR A 200 23.89 7.08 -3.54
CA TYR A 200 23.22 8.33 -3.91
C TYR A 200 23.43 9.39 -2.83
N ILE A 201 23.22 10.67 -3.13
CA ILE A 201 22.97 11.66 -2.09
C ILE A 201 21.47 11.63 -1.81
N PHE A 202 21.07 11.04 -0.67
CA PHE A 202 19.66 11.03 -0.30
C PHE A 202 19.26 12.39 0.29
N VAL A 203 18.08 12.87 -0.08
CA VAL A 203 17.50 14.09 0.46
C VAL A 203 16.08 13.82 0.90
N PHE A 204 15.83 13.93 2.20
CA PHE A 204 14.51 13.82 2.79
C PHE A 204 14.05 15.21 3.21
N CYS A 205 12.93 15.68 2.67
CA CYS A 205 12.45 17.05 2.90
C CYS A 205 11.06 17.03 3.55
N ASP A 206 10.93 17.70 4.70
CA ASP A 206 9.63 17.98 5.28
C ASP A 206 8.89 18.99 4.41
N ILE A 207 7.67 18.68 3.98
CA ILE A 207 6.90 19.63 3.17
C ILE A 207 6.43 20.83 4.00
N ARG A 208 6.01 21.87 3.28
CA ARG A 208 5.57 23.15 3.83
C ARG A 208 4.58 22.99 4.99
N GLY A 209 4.92 23.59 6.12
CA GLY A 209 4.11 23.62 7.33
C GLY A 209 4.04 22.32 8.14
N ARG A 210 4.86 21.31 7.80
CA ARG A 210 5.00 20.05 8.55
C ARG A 210 6.34 20.00 9.26
N TYR A 211 6.39 19.30 10.41
CA TYR A 211 7.60 19.08 11.22
C TYR A 211 8.47 20.32 11.43
N GLU A 212 9.70 20.39 10.92
CA GLU A 212 10.55 21.56 11.10
C GLU A 212 10.32 22.65 10.03
N SER A 213 9.71 22.31 8.89
CA SER A 213 9.42 23.24 7.79
C SER A 213 8.47 24.38 8.18
N GLU A 214 8.78 25.59 7.72
CA GLU A 214 7.95 26.78 7.89
C GLU A 214 6.74 26.77 6.93
N GLY A 215 5.88 27.78 7.04
CA GLY A 215 4.70 27.95 6.19
C GLY A 215 3.46 27.22 6.73
N LYS A 216 2.48 27.02 5.84
CA LYS A 216 1.18 26.45 6.18
C LYS A 216 0.99 25.12 5.45
N PHE A 217 0.67 24.06 6.19
CA PHE A 217 0.28 22.79 5.61
C PHE A 217 -1.11 22.89 4.97
N VAL A 218 -1.25 22.28 3.79
CA VAL A 218 -2.51 22.09 3.07
C VAL A 218 -2.49 20.66 2.55
N MET A 219 -3.48 19.85 2.95
CA MET A 219 -3.66 18.48 2.45
C MET A 219 -3.74 18.50 0.92
N ASN A 220 -3.01 17.59 0.26
CA ASN A 220 -2.87 17.46 -1.20
C ASN A 220 -2.92 18.82 -1.92
N ARG A 221 -2.00 19.72 -1.56
CA ARG A 221 -2.02 21.13 -1.99
C ARG A 221 -2.18 21.24 -3.53
N PRO A 222 -3.27 21.87 -4.02
CA PRO A 222 -3.51 22.05 -5.46
C PRO A 222 -2.40 22.80 -6.20
N ILE A 223 -2.24 22.48 -7.49
CA ILE A 223 -1.40 23.25 -8.40
C ILE A 223 -2.04 24.62 -8.66
N VAL A 224 -1.24 25.68 -8.59
CA VAL A 224 -1.68 27.06 -8.82
C VAL A 224 -1.05 27.63 -10.09
N ALA A 225 -1.54 28.78 -10.56
CA ALA A 225 -1.15 29.36 -11.85
C ALA A 225 0.24 30.02 -11.89
N HIS A 226 0.98 30.06 -10.77
CA HIS A 226 2.33 30.64 -10.62
C HIS A 226 2.50 32.07 -11.18
N VAL A 227 1.51 32.96 -11.03
CA VAL A 227 1.53 34.33 -11.58
C VAL A 227 2.54 35.21 -10.82
N THR A 228 2.67 34.99 -9.51
CA THR A 228 3.61 35.70 -8.64
C THR A 228 4.48 34.72 -7.89
N LYS A 229 5.60 35.19 -7.32
CA LYS A 229 6.46 34.36 -6.47
C LYS A 229 5.78 33.84 -5.19
N ASN A 230 4.61 34.37 -4.82
CA ASN A 230 3.86 33.91 -3.65
C ASN A 230 2.85 32.81 -4.01
N ASP A 231 2.67 32.52 -5.30
CA ASP A 231 1.82 31.42 -5.76
C ASP A 231 2.64 30.13 -5.66
N VAL A 232 2.60 29.53 -4.47
CA VAL A 232 3.40 28.34 -4.11
C VAL A 232 2.55 27.08 -4.01
N ASP A 233 3.06 26.03 -4.64
CA ASP A 233 2.60 24.64 -4.53
C ASP A 233 3.78 23.67 -4.48
N GLU A 234 3.46 22.37 -4.46
CA GLU A 234 4.47 21.33 -4.33
C GLU A 234 5.41 21.23 -5.55
N THR A 235 5.01 21.70 -6.74
CA THR A 235 5.92 21.79 -7.90
C THR A 235 6.98 22.86 -7.67
N THR A 236 6.56 24.02 -7.15
CA THR A 236 7.45 25.15 -6.91
C THR A 236 8.41 24.92 -5.75
N ASP A 237 7.93 24.33 -4.65
CA ASP A 237 8.76 23.99 -3.49
C ASP A 237 9.79 22.89 -3.87
N THR A 238 9.41 21.96 -4.75
CA THR A 238 10.35 20.96 -5.32
C THR A 238 11.43 21.64 -6.16
N ARG A 239 11.05 22.54 -7.07
CA ARG A 239 11.98 23.27 -7.94
C ARG A 239 13.00 24.07 -7.12
N ASP A 240 12.53 24.82 -6.12
CA ASP A 240 13.38 25.66 -5.27
C ASP A 240 14.32 24.82 -4.38
N THR A 241 13.84 23.66 -3.89
CA THR A 241 14.66 22.67 -3.18
C THR A 241 15.81 22.18 -4.04
N ILE A 242 15.53 21.76 -5.28
CA ILE A 242 16.55 21.29 -6.22
C ILE A 242 17.55 22.40 -6.54
N ASP A 243 17.06 23.61 -6.80
CA ASP A 243 17.88 24.80 -7.06
C ASP A 243 18.87 25.08 -5.92
N TRP A 244 18.45 24.87 -4.67
CA TRP A 244 19.30 25.01 -3.50
C TRP A 244 20.32 23.87 -3.42
N LEU A 245 19.90 22.61 -3.58
CA LEU A 245 20.77 21.43 -3.50
C LEU A 245 21.93 21.50 -4.50
N LEU A 246 21.63 21.84 -5.75
CA LEU A 246 22.62 21.92 -6.83
C LEU A 246 23.74 22.93 -6.52
N LYS A 247 23.42 24.02 -5.83
CA LYS A 247 24.35 25.12 -5.50
C LYS A 247 25.14 24.86 -4.22
N ASN A 248 24.55 24.16 -3.25
CA ASN A 248 25.08 24.10 -1.89
C ASN A 248 25.66 22.75 -1.50
N VAL A 249 25.31 21.67 -2.20
CA VAL A 249 25.84 20.34 -1.92
C VAL A 249 27.01 20.06 -2.87
N PRO A 250 28.27 19.95 -2.39
CA PRO A 250 29.44 19.82 -3.26
C PRO A 250 29.45 18.50 -4.04
N ASN A 251 30.33 18.34 -5.02
CA ASN A 251 30.56 17.09 -5.77
C ASN A 251 29.29 16.30 -6.18
N ASN A 252 28.28 17.01 -6.68
CA ASN A 252 27.06 16.42 -7.23
C ASN A 252 27.12 16.43 -8.77
N ASN A 253 26.43 15.50 -9.43
CA ASN A 253 26.45 15.38 -10.90
C ASN A 253 25.35 16.18 -11.61
N GLY A 254 24.58 16.99 -10.88
CA GLY A 254 23.51 17.80 -11.43
C GLY A 254 22.21 17.07 -11.77
N ARG A 255 22.06 15.79 -11.39
CA ARG A 255 20.84 14.99 -11.65
C ARG A 255 20.11 14.65 -10.36
N VAL A 256 18.79 14.66 -10.43
CA VAL A 256 17.87 14.38 -9.32
C VAL A 256 16.88 13.31 -9.76
N GLY A 257 16.77 12.24 -8.98
CA GLY A 257 15.60 11.38 -8.98
C GLY A 257 14.65 11.78 -7.86
N VAL A 258 13.35 11.62 -8.06
CA VAL A 258 12.35 11.80 -7.00
C VAL A 258 11.53 10.52 -6.83
N ILE A 259 11.39 10.04 -5.61
CA ILE A 259 10.69 8.80 -5.29
C ILE A 259 9.84 9.01 -4.05
N GLY A 260 8.75 8.27 -3.93
CA GLY A 260 7.98 8.20 -2.70
C GLY A 260 6.78 7.27 -2.80
N VAL A 261 6.29 6.83 -1.65
CA VAL A 261 5.08 6.00 -1.51
C VAL A 261 3.95 6.85 -0.93
N SER A 262 2.69 6.71 -1.37
CA SER A 262 1.53 7.44 -0.82
C SER A 262 1.58 8.94 -1.09
N TYR A 263 1.43 9.78 -0.07
CA TYR A 263 1.64 11.23 -0.15
C TYR A 263 3.03 11.58 -0.72
N PRO A 264 4.16 10.98 -0.28
CA PRO A 264 5.43 11.08 -1.02
C PRO A 264 5.37 10.65 -2.49
N GLY A 265 4.51 9.70 -2.86
CA GLY A 265 4.24 9.32 -4.25
C GLY A 265 3.57 10.44 -5.03
N PHE A 266 2.51 11.06 -4.46
CA PHE A 266 1.93 12.30 -4.97
C PHE A 266 3.01 13.36 -5.17
N LEU A 267 3.87 13.59 -4.17
CA LEU A 267 4.95 14.57 -4.26
C LEU A 267 6.02 14.24 -5.31
N ALA A 268 6.25 12.95 -5.59
CA ALA A 268 7.12 12.50 -6.68
C ALA A 268 6.49 12.83 -8.05
N MET A 269 5.18 12.62 -8.22
CA MET A 269 4.49 13.05 -9.44
C MET A 269 4.47 14.57 -9.59
N MET A 270 4.27 15.33 -8.51
CA MET A 270 4.37 16.80 -8.52
C MET A 270 5.75 17.29 -9.00
N ALA A 271 6.82 16.54 -8.76
CA ALA A 271 8.15 16.83 -9.29
C ALA A 271 8.27 16.62 -10.81
N GLY A 272 7.37 15.85 -11.42
CA GLY A 272 7.31 15.54 -12.86
C GLY A 272 6.44 16.47 -13.69
N ILE A 273 5.48 17.19 -13.10
CA ILE A 273 4.48 18.01 -13.83
C ILE A 273 5.06 19.33 -14.36
N ASP A 274 5.74 20.08 -13.49
CA ASP A 274 6.56 21.25 -13.87
C ASP A 274 8.01 21.01 -13.41
N PRO A 275 8.73 20.10 -14.07
CA PRO A 275 9.98 19.60 -13.54
C PRO A 275 11.09 20.65 -13.62
N HIS A 276 11.91 20.70 -12.57
CA HIS A 276 13.23 21.34 -12.68
C HIS A 276 14.07 20.56 -13.72
N PRO A 277 14.87 21.21 -14.60
CA PRO A 277 15.64 20.50 -15.63
C PRO A 277 16.63 19.43 -15.12
N ALA A 278 16.97 19.46 -13.84
CA ALA A 278 17.79 18.45 -13.17
C ALA A 278 17.03 17.17 -12.80
N VAL A 279 15.70 17.17 -12.78
CA VAL A 279 14.90 15.96 -12.56
C VAL A 279 15.05 15.08 -13.80
N LYS A 280 15.58 13.87 -13.61
CA LYS A 280 15.86 12.92 -14.71
C LYS A 280 15.11 11.60 -14.59
N ALA A 281 14.50 11.34 -13.44
CA ALA A 281 13.65 10.19 -13.20
C ALA A 281 12.71 10.48 -12.03
N ILE A 282 11.47 10.02 -12.12
CA ILE A 282 10.55 9.97 -10.99
C ILE A 282 10.00 8.55 -10.80
N SER A 283 9.71 8.19 -9.57
CA SER A 283 8.94 7.00 -9.25
C SER A 283 7.85 7.36 -8.23
N PRO A 284 6.68 7.80 -8.72
CA PRO A 284 5.45 7.84 -7.94
C PRO A 284 5.04 6.40 -7.62
N GLN A 285 4.86 6.09 -6.33
CA GLN A 285 4.49 4.75 -5.90
C GLN A 285 3.24 4.85 -5.02
N ALA A 286 2.18 4.15 -5.38
CA ALA A 286 0.85 4.32 -4.80
C ALA A 286 0.51 5.80 -4.53
N PRO A 287 0.55 6.67 -5.56
CA PRO A 287 0.41 8.11 -5.38
C PRO A 287 -1.03 8.51 -5.09
N MET A 288 -1.24 9.41 -4.12
CA MET A 288 -2.55 10.03 -3.85
C MET A 288 -2.98 10.96 -5.01
N THR A 289 -3.56 10.38 -6.06
CA THR A 289 -3.77 11.02 -7.36
C THR A 289 -5.12 11.72 -7.42
N ASP A 290 -6.18 11.01 -7.04
CA ASP A 290 -7.53 11.54 -6.94
C ASP A 290 -8.21 10.98 -5.69
N VAL A 291 -7.99 11.70 -4.58
CA VAL A 291 -8.49 11.38 -3.24
C VAL A 291 -10.02 11.31 -3.14
N TRP A 292 -10.76 11.70 -4.18
CA TRP A 292 -12.23 11.57 -4.23
C TRP A 292 -12.72 10.45 -5.16
N MET A 293 -12.03 10.19 -6.27
CA MET A 293 -12.49 9.18 -7.23
C MET A 293 -12.24 7.76 -6.74
N GLY A 294 -11.08 7.48 -6.13
CA GLY A 294 -10.75 6.11 -5.73
C GLY A 294 -9.45 5.91 -4.93
N ASP A 295 -8.88 6.99 -4.37
CA ASP A 295 -7.78 6.90 -3.40
C ASP A 295 -8.33 7.15 -1.96
N ASP A 296 -7.62 7.91 -1.14
CA ASP A 296 -7.76 7.90 0.33
C ASP A 296 -9.13 8.21 0.93
N PHE A 297 -9.83 9.22 0.41
CA PHE A 297 -10.97 9.82 1.12
C PHE A 297 -12.31 9.36 0.59
N PHE A 298 -12.45 9.14 -0.72
CA PHE A 298 -13.67 8.61 -1.30
C PHE A 298 -13.39 7.64 -2.43
N HIS A 299 -14.31 6.70 -2.63
CA HIS A 299 -14.35 5.84 -3.80
C HIS A 299 -15.71 5.97 -4.47
N ASN A 300 -15.72 6.44 -5.73
CA ASN A 300 -16.94 6.77 -6.48
C ASN A 300 -17.99 7.54 -5.64
N GLY A 301 -17.51 8.43 -4.78
CA GLY A 301 -18.30 9.26 -3.88
C GLY A 301 -18.71 8.64 -2.53
N ALA A 302 -18.39 7.37 -2.26
CA ALA A 302 -18.52 6.78 -0.94
C ALA A 302 -17.35 7.21 -0.04
N PHE A 303 -17.63 7.80 1.13
CA PHE A 303 -16.58 8.38 1.98
C PHE A 303 -15.93 7.31 2.84
N ARG A 304 -14.59 7.23 2.82
CA ARG A 304 -13.76 6.33 3.62
C ARG A 304 -13.67 6.82 5.06
N GLU A 305 -14.73 6.60 5.81
CA GLU A 305 -14.99 7.11 7.15
C GLU A 305 -13.85 6.85 8.15
N THR A 306 -13.41 5.61 8.36
CA THR A 306 -12.31 5.34 9.32
C THR A 306 -11.00 5.97 8.89
N TYR A 307 -10.67 5.89 7.59
CA TYR A 307 -9.41 6.38 7.06
C TYR A 307 -9.35 7.90 7.14
N GLY A 308 -10.33 8.60 6.55
CA GLY A 308 -10.41 10.06 6.57
C GLY A 308 -10.52 10.63 7.99
N PHE A 309 -11.19 9.92 8.90
CA PHE A 309 -11.24 10.30 10.32
C PHE A 309 -9.86 10.23 10.99
N ASP A 310 -9.12 9.13 10.83
CA ASP A 310 -7.82 8.96 11.47
C ASP A 310 -6.73 9.83 10.82
N TYR A 311 -6.67 9.83 9.48
CA TYR A 311 -5.62 10.50 8.71
C TYR A 311 -5.64 12.02 8.87
N VAL A 312 -6.83 12.63 8.84
CA VAL A 312 -6.95 14.09 9.08
C VAL A 312 -6.52 14.45 10.49
N GLN A 313 -6.83 13.62 11.48
CA GLN A 313 -6.37 13.87 12.84
C GLN A 313 -4.84 13.77 12.94
N GLU A 314 -4.25 12.79 12.27
CA GLU A 314 -2.81 12.58 12.25
C GLU A 314 -2.04 13.75 11.60
N LEU A 315 -2.55 14.30 10.50
CA LEU A 315 -1.86 15.36 9.75
C LEU A 315 -2.26 16.80 10.09
N GLU A 316 -3.44 17.05 10.66
CA GLU A 316 -3.94 18.43 10.87
C GLU A 316 -4.10 18.84 12.33
N LYS A 317 -4.13 17.92 13.31
CA LYS A 317 -4.26 18.30 14.73
C LYS A 317 -3.02 19.02 15.27
N GLN A 318 -1.86 18.69 14.73
CA GLN A 318 -0.57 19.23 15.16
C GLN A 318 0.45 19.10 14.02
N LYS A 319 1.59 19.79 14.17
CA LYS A 319 2.62 19.91 13.13
C LYS A 319 3.38 18.59 12.85
N THR A 320 3.48 17.72 13.85
CA THR A 320 4.06 16.37 13.74
C THR A 320 2.95 15.33 13.71
N ALA A 321 3.14 14.23 12.98
CA ALA A 321 2.15 13.17 12.94
C ALA A 321 1.93 12.55 14.32
N LYS A 322 0.67 12.25 14.64
CA LYS A 322 0.32 11.49 15.84
C LYS A 322 -0.87 10.58 15.52
N ARG A 323 -0.62 9.28 15.63
CA ARG A 323 -1.62 8.24 15.39
C ARG A 323 -2.82 8.41 16.32
N VAL A 324 -3.98 8.06 15.78
CA VAL A 324 -5.23 7.97 16.54
C VAL A 324 -5.25 6.65 17.29
N GLU A 325 -5.41 6.74 18.61
CA GLU A 325 -5.58 5.58 19.48
C GLU A 325 -7.07 5.37 19.76
N SER A 326 -7.57 4.15 19.55
CA SER A 326 -8.92 3.74 19.98
C SER A 326 -8.84 2.53 20.89
N THR A 327 -9.53 2.60 22.03
CA THR A 327 -9.68 1.47 22.97
C THR A 327 -10.93 0.63 22.71
N GLY A 328 -11.80 1.06 21.79
CA GLY A 328 -13.06 0.39 21.45
C GLY A 328 -13.17 -0.01 19.99
N ASP A 329 -14.21 -0.78 19.67
CA ASP A 329 -14.56 -1.16 18.31
C ASP A 329 -15.03 0.08 17.53
N THR A 330 -14.28 0.46 16.49
CA THR A 330 -14.61 1.61 15.65
C THR A 330 -15.96 1.43 14.95
N TYR A 331 -16.39 0.19 14.68
CA TYR A 331 -17.74 -0.11 14.18
C TYR A 331 -18.80 0.48 15.12
N ASP A 332 -18.69 0.23 16.43
CA ASP A 332 -19.65 0.74 17.40
C ASP A 332 -19.53 2.26 17.55
N PHE A 333 -18.30 2.80 17.52
CA PHE A 333 -18.07 4.24 17.60
C PHE A 333 -18.81 5.00 16.48
N PHE A 334 -18.58 4.65 15.22
CA PHE A 334 -19.22 5.35 14.10
C PHE A 334 -20.73 5.12 14.06
N LEU A 335 -21.20 3.91 14.39
CA LEU A 335 -22.62 3.59 14.43
C LEU A 335 -23.37 4.42 15.49
N GLN A 336 -22.77 4.61 16.67
CA GLN A 336 -23.32 5.44 17.76
C GLN A 336 -23.40 6.92 17.40
N HIS A 337 -22.44 7.42 16.63
CA HIS A 337 -22.38 8.83 16.23
C HIS A 337 -23.18 9.17 14.98
N VAL A 338 -23.85 8.17 14.38
CA VAL A 338 -24.83 8.27 13.29
C VAL A 338 -24.21 8.64 11.94
N ASN A 339 -23.47 9.74 11.85
CA ASN A 339 -22.85 10.24 10.62
C ASN A 339 -21.47 10.84 10.92
N PHE A 340 -20.72 11.15 9.86
CA PHE A 340 -19.37 11.68 10.01
C PHE A 340 -19.33 13.00 10.79
N ALA A 341 -20.28 13.92 10.57
CA ALA A 341 -20.29 15.18 11.33
C ALA A 341 -20.48 14.96 12.84
N GLY A 342 -21.26 13.95 13.23
CA GLY A 342 -21.43 13.50 14.61
C GLY A 342 -20.14 12.95 15.20
N ALA A 343 -19.45 12.07 14.45
CA ALA A 343 -18.17 11.49 14.86
C ALA A 343 -17.08 12.57 14.98
N ALA A 344 -16.98 13.46 13.98
CA ALA A 344 -16.04 14.57 13.97
C ALA A 344 -16.27 15.55 15.13
N LYS A 345 -17.54 15.78 15.51
CA LYS A 345 -17.88 16.60 16.67
C LYS A 345 -17.42 15.94 17.98
N ALA A 346 -17.65 14.64 18.13
CA ALA A 346 -17.23 13.88 19.31
C ALA A 346 -15.70 13.85 19.47
N ALA A 347 -14.96 13.81 18.35
CA ALA A 347 -13.49 13.85 18.34
C ALA A 347 -12.88 15.25 18.35
N HIS A 348 -13.72 16.30 18.45
CA HIS A 348 -13.32 17.71 18.41
C HIS A 348 -12.52 18.10 17.16
N MET A 349 -12.82 17.48 16.01
CA MET A 349 -12.08 17.68 14.76
C MET A 349 -12.87 18.41 13.67
N SER A 350 -14.13 18.79 13.91
CA SER A 350 -14.98 19.46 12.89
C SER A 350 -14.40 20.75 12.30
N ASN A 351 -13.44 21.39 12.98
CA ASN A 351 -12.80 22.62 12.53
C ASN A 351 -11.44 22.39 11.84
N LEU A 352 -10.93 21.16 11.78
CA LEU A 352 -9.74 20.85 10.99
C LEU A 352 -10.07 21.10 9.50
N PRO A 353 -9.16 21.73 8.72
CA PRO A 353 -9.45 22.13 7.35
C PRO A 353 -10.06 21.03 6.48
N THR A 354 -9.47 19.82 6.50
CA THR A 354 -9.91 18.72 5.65
C THR A 354 -11.18 18.05 6.20
N ALA A 355 -11.32 17.90 7.52
CA ALA A 355 -12.57 17.41 8.11
C ALA A 355 -13.76 18.32 7.81
N LYS A 356 -13.53 19.63 7.82
CA LYS A 356 -14.53 20.62 7.41
C LYS A 356 -14.85 20.50 5.92
N ALA A 357 -13.85 20.23 5.08
CA ALA A 357 -14.06 19.98 3.66
C ALA A 357 -14.94 18.75 3.42
N PHE A 358 -14.70 17.63 4.09
CA PHE A 358 -15.58 16.45 3.99
C PHE A 358 -17.05 16.80 4.29
N ILE A 359 -17.31 17.53 5.38
CA ILE A 359 -18.66 17.92 5.79
C ILE A 359 -19.32 18.91 4.81
N THR A 360 -18.54 19.77 4.15
CA THR A 360 -19.10 20.89 3.36
C THR A 360 -18.98 20.72 1.85
N GLN A 361 -18.17 19.76 1.38
CA GLN A 361 -17.90 19.45 -0.02
C GLN A 361 -17.99 17.93 -0.23
N PRO A 362 -19.12 17.24 0.03
CA PRO A 362 -19.19 15.77 -0.10
C PRO A 362 -19.19 15.27 -1.55
N SER A 363 -19.55 16.12 -2.53
CA SER A 363 -19.59 15.79 -3.97
C SER A 363 -18.30 16.22 -4.67
N TYR A 364 -18.02 15.68 -5.86
CA TYR A 364 -16.79 15.92 -6.64
C TYR A 364 -16.74 17.30 -7.30
N THR A 365 -16.89 18.36 -6.50
CA THR A 365 -16.87 19.75 -6.96
C THR A 365 -15.46 20.18 -7.36
N LYS A 366 -15.33 21.41 -7.87
CA LYS A 366 -14.03 22.04 -8.17
C LYS A 366 -13.01 21.90 -7.03
N PHE A 367 -13.45 21.86 -5.77
CA PHE A 367 -12.56 21.68 -4.63
C PHE A 367 -11.70 20.40 -4.72
N TRP A 368 -12.32 19.24 -4.97
CA TRP A 368 -11.60 17.97 -5.13
C TRP A 368 -10.92 17.87 -6.48
N GLN A 369 -11.58 18.38 -7.52
CA GLN A 369 -11.03 18.38 -8.88
C GLN A 369 -9.73 19.17 -9.01
N ASP A 370 -9.54 20.22 -8.19
CA ASP A 370 -8.29 21.00 -8.16
C ASP A 370 -7.16 20.26 -7.42
N MET A 371 -7.48 19.26 -6.59
CA MET A 371 -6.50 18.37 -5.96
C MET A 371 -6.15 17.18 -6.86
N ALA A 372 -6.99 16.85 -7.85
CA ALA A 372 -6.81 15.71 -8.73
C ALA A 372 -5.63 15.92 -9.70
N VAL A 373 -4.67 14.99 -9.68
CA VAL A 373 -3.40 15.12 -10.39
C VAL A 373 -3.55 14.78 -11.88
N GLN A 374 -4.38 13.80 -12.25
CA GLN A 374 -4.42 13.25 -13.61
C GLN A 374 -4.70 14.30 -14.70
N ARG A 375 -5.37 15.40 -14.36
CA ARG A 375 -5.71 16.49 -15.30
C ARG A 375 -4.50 17.30 -15.75
N HIS A 376 -3.40 17.22 -15.01
CA HIS A 376 -2.15 17.90 -15.31
C HIS A 376 -1.19 17.04 -16.14
N LEU A 377 -1.44 15.73 -16.23
CA LEU A 377 -0.60 14.72 -16.89
C LEU A 377 -0.84 14.70 -18.42
N THR A 378 -0.52 15.80 -19.09
CA THR A 378 -0.81 16.00 -20.52
C THR A 378 0.39 15.78 -21.45
N ARG A 379 1.53 15.36 -20.89
CA ARG A 379 2.81 15.13 -21.55
C ARG A 379 3.77 14.39 -20.62
N VAL A 380 4.69 13.63 -21.22
CA VAL A 380 5.80 12.97 -20.50
C VAL A 380 7.04 13.87 -20.57
N GLU A 381 7.37 14.53 -19.45
CA GLU A 381 8.54 15.42 -19.35
C GLU A 381 9.77 14.73 -18.74
N VAL A 382 9.54 13.72 -17.91
CA VAL A 382 10.55 12.96 -17.18
C VAL A 382 10.21 11.47 -17.30
N PRO A 383 11.20 10.58 -17.44
CA PRO A 383 10.98 9.16 -17.27
C PRO A 383 10.31 8.83 -15.92
N THR A 384 9.23 8.08 -15.97
CA THR A 384 8.33 7.81 -14.83
C THR A 384 8.19 6.31 -14.62
N LEU A 385 8.45 5.84 -13.39
CA LEU A 385 8.19 4.47 -12.96
C LEU A 385 7.05 4.46 -11.96
N GLU A 386 5.84 4.20 -12.44
CA GLU A 386 4.65 4.00 -11.63
C GLU A 386 4.69 2.64 -10.92
N VAL A 387 4.44 2.61 -9.61
CA VAL A 387 4.51 1.37 -8.81
C VAL A 387 3.32 1.26 -7.88
N GLY A 388 2.62 0.12 -7.90
CA GLY A 388 1.44 -0.09 -7.06
C GLY A 388 1.23 -1.56 -6.69
N GLY A 389 0.28 -1.79 -5.79
CA GLY A 389 -0.12 -3.13 -5.37
C GLY A 389 -1.51 -3.52 -5.86
N TRP A 390 -1.71 -4.80 -6.20
CA TRP A 390 -3.03 -5.35 -6.50
C TRP A 390 -4.00 -5.33 -5.32
N TRP A 391 -3.47 -5.26 -4.09
CA TRP A 391 -4.24 -5.13 -2.87
C TRP A 391 -3.86 -3.85 -2.12
N ASP A 392 -3.57 -2.77 -2.85
CA ASP A 392 -3.33 -1.46 -2.25
C ASP A 392 -4.61 -0.92 -1.60
N GLN A 393 -4.67 -1.00 -0.27
CA GLN A 393 -5.87 -0.63 0.46
C GLN A 393 -6.05 0.88 0.68
N GLU A 394 -5.13 1.72 0.21
CA GLU A 394 -5.14 3.18 0.43
C GLU A 394 -5.27 3.95 -0.88
N ASP A 395 -4.38 3.67 -1.84
CA ASP A 395 -4.18 4.43 -3.08
C ASP A 395 -4.33 3.51 -4.32
N MET A 396 -5.46 2.80 -4.40
CA MET A 396 -5.73 1.81 -5.47
C MET A 396 -5.85 2.46 -6.86
N TRP A 397 -6.38 3.69 -6.92
CA TRP A 397 -6.67 4.38 -8.17
C TRP A 397 -5.40 5.00 -8.77
N GLY A 398 -4.57 5.61 -7.93
CA GLY A 398 -3.54 6.55 -8.37
C GLY A 398 -2.55 5.98 -9.38
N THR A 399 -1.84 4.93 -9.02
CA THR A 399 -0.81 4.31 -9.89
C THR A 399 -1.34 4.01 -11.30
N GLN A 400 -2.52 3.40 -11.37
CA GLN A 400 -3.13 3.00 -12.64
C GLN A 400 -3.68 4.20 -13.42
N ALA A 401 -4.22 5.20 -12.72
CA ALA A 401 -4.76 6.42 -13.32
C ALA A 401 -3.67 7.34 -13.87
N GLU A 402 -2.55 7.49 -13.16
CA GLU A 402 -1.39 8.28 -13.62
C GLU A 402 -0.76 7.65 -14.86
N TYR A 403 -0.51 6.32 -14.84
CA TYR A 403 -0.05 5.59 -16.02
C TYR A 403 -1.02 5.77 -17.21
N ALA A 404 -2.31 5.53 -17.01
CA ALA A 404 -3.31 5.65 -18.08
C ALA A 404 -3.45 7.07 -18.64
N ALA A 405 -3.19 8.10 -17.82
CA ALA A 405 -3.20 9.50 -18.26
C ALA A 405 -1.95 9.86 -19.08
N LEU A 406 -0.78 9.33 -18.71
CA LEU A 406 0.49 9.62 -19.38
C LEU A 406 0.71 8.79 -20.65
N GLU A 407 0.22 7.54 -20.70
CA GLU A 407 0.45 6.58 -21.79
C GLU A 407 0.11 7.14 -23.20
N PRO A 408 -1.02 7.85 -23.42
CA PRO A 408 -1.31 8.48 -24.72
C PRO A 408 -0.29 9.53 -25.17
N HIS A 409 0.56 10.00 -24.26
CA HIS A 409 1.59 11.01 -24.49
C HIS A 409 3.01 10.43 -24.51
N ASP A 410 3.19 9.12 -24.30
CA ASP A 410 4.50 8.48 -24.16
C ASP A 410 5.09 8.01 -25.49
N ALA A 411 5.41 8.96 -26.38
CA ALA A 411 6.03 8.62 -27.67
C ALA A 411 7.45 8.04 -27.56
N LYS A 412 8.08 8.07 -26.36
CA LYS A 412 9.46 7.64 -26.14
C LYS A 412 9.57 6.34 -25.35
N HIS A 413 8.45 5.77 -24.88
CA HIS A 413 8.45 4.62 -23.96
C HIS A 413 9.29 4.92 -22.71
N GLU A 414 8.97 6.03 -22.06
CA GLU A 414 9.58 6.53 -20.82
C GLU A 414 8.62 6.48 -19.62
N VAL A 415 7.39 5.98 -19.78
CA VAL A 415 6.43 5.70 -18.72
C VAL A 415 6.37 4.18 -18.54
N PHE A 416 6.63 3.74 -17.31
CA PHE A 416 6.69 2.33 -16.95
C PHE A 416 5.73 2.04 -15.81
N LEU A 417 5.19 0.82 -15.77
CA LEU A 417 4.24 0.39 -14.74
C LEU A 417 4.73 -0.89 -14.06
N VAL A 418 4.70 -0.91 -12.74
CA VAL A 418 4.93 -2.12 -11.94
C VAL A 418 3.76 -2.35 -11.00
N LEU A 419 3.11 -3.51 -11.12
CA LEU A 419 2.01 -3.90 -10.26
C LEU A 419 2.29 -5.26 -9.63
N GLY A 420 2.51 -5.27 -8.31
CA GLY A 420 2.87 -6.47 -7.56
C GLY A 420 1.75 -6.95 -6.61
N PRO A 421 1.90 -8.12 -5.98
CA PRO A 421 0.89 -8.69 -5.10
C PRO A 421 0.99 -8.09 -3.69
N TRP A 422 0.97 -6.76 -3.63
CA TRP A 422 1.30 -6.01 -2.42
C TRP A 422 0.08 -5.28 -1.88
N ASN A 423 0.13 -5.06 -0.57
CA ASN A 423 -0.61 -3.99 0.07
C ASN A 423 0.10 -2.66 -0.11
N HIS A 424 -0.51 -1.59 0.41
CA HIS A 424 0.03 -0.24 0.33
C HIS A 424 1.48 -0.15 0.88
N GLY A 425 2.44 0.14 0.00
CA GLY A 425 3.88 0.20 0.30
C GLY A 425 4.58 -1.14 0.56
N GLY A 426 3.90 -2.27 0.34
CA GLY A 426 4.37 -3.61 0.70
C GLY A 426 5.69 -4.04 0.04
N TRP A 427 5.99 -3.50 -1.15
CA TRP A 427 7.22 -3.78 -1.90
C TRP A 427 8.51 -3.31 -1.23
N SER A 428 8.41 -2.48 -0.18
CA SER A 428 9.57 -2.02 0.59
C SER A 428 10.19 -3.13 1.45
N TRP A 429 9.48 -4.23 1.71
CA TRP A 429 9.88 -5.27 2.66
C TRP A 429 10.40 -6.55 1.99
N THR A 430 11.19 -7.32 2.74
CA THR A 430 11.55 -8.70 2.39
C THR A 430 10.51 -9.63 3.02
N THR A 431 9.48 -9.94 2.25
CA THR A 431 8.49 -10.97 2.57
C THR A 431 7.99 -11.60 1.29
N ARG A 432 7.59 -12.87 1.38
CA ARG A 432 6.87 -13.61 0.33
C ARG A 432 5.36 -13.69 0.59
N HIS A 433 4.87 -13.06 1.66
CA HIS A 433 3.49 -13.17 2.11
C HIS A 433 2.70 -11.86 2.06
N LEU A 434 1.39 -11.99 1.90
CA LEU A 434 0.41 -10.97 2.26
C LEU A 434 -0.76 -11.64 2.97
N GLY A 435 -0.91 -11.38 4.28
CA GLY A 435 -1.86 -12.14 5.10
C GLY A 435 -1.52 -13.64 5.06
N PRO A 436 -2.49 -14.53 4.78
CA PRO A 436 -2.26 -15.97 4.67
C PRO A 436 -1.70 -16.42 3.30
N LEU A 437 -1.57 -15.51 2.34
CA LEU A 437 -1.12 -15.83 0.98
C LEU A 437 0.41 -15.97 0.94
N ASP A 438 0.92 -17.05 0.34
CA ASP A 438 2.34 -17.26 0.02
C ASP A 438 2.54 -17.14 -1.51
N PHE A 439 3.38 -16.21 -1.95
CA PHE A 439 3.68 -15.95 -3.35
C PHE A 439 4.86 -16.77 -3.90
N GLY A 440 5.51 -17.61 -3.10
CA GLY A 440 6.61 -18.46 -3.57
C GLY A 440 8.01 -17.86 -3.40
N ALA A 441 8.12 -16.54 -3.36
CA ALA A 441 9.37 -15.79 -3.21
C ALA A 441 9.10 -14.34 -2.77
N SER A 442 10.15 -13.63 -2.33
CA SER A 442 10.02 -12.20 -2.01
C SER A 442 9.90 -11.33 -3.27
N THR A 443 8.65 -10.97 -3.61
CA THR A 443 8.34 -10.18 -4.81
C THR A 443 8.82 -8.74 -4.72
N GLY A 444 8.81 -8.14 -3.52
CA GLY A 444 9.37 -6.81 -3.28
C GLY A 444 10.88 -6.74 -3.53
N ASP A 445 11.63 -7.75 -3.07
CA ASP A 445 13.07 -7.82 -3.30
C ASP A 445 13.41 -8.02 -4.78
N GLN A 446 12.63 -8.83 -5.50
CA GLN A 446 12.77 -8.99 -6.95
C GLN A 446 12.57 -7.63 -7.65
N TYR A 447 11.45 -6.94 -7.39
CA TYR A 447 11.18 -5.61 -7.95
C TYR A 447 12.32 -4.62 -7.70
N ARG A 448 12.76 -4.45 -6.45
CA ARG A 448 13.77 -3.44 -6.12
C ARG A 448 15.12 -3.73 -6.79
N LYS A 449 15.52 -5.01 -6.85
CA LYS A 449 16.79 -5.44 -7.45
C LYS A 449 16.78 -5.39 -8.97
N THR A 450 15.67 -5.74 -9.62
CA THR A 450 15.63 -5.92 -11.09
C THR A 450 14.97 -4.76 -11.84
N VAL A 451 14.21 -3.90 -11.16
CA VAL A 451 13.48 -2.78 -11.77
C VAL A 451 13.85 -1.44 -11.13
N GLU A 452 13.59 -1.24 -9.84
CA GLU A 452 13.74 0.07 -9.18
C GLU A 452 15.18 0.59 -9.21
N ALA A 453 16.12 -0.20 -8.69
CA ALA A 453 17.52 0.21 -8.66
C ALA A 453 18.08 0.40 -10.08
N PRO A 454 17.90 -0.54 -11.03
CA PRO A 454 18.31 -0.34 -12.43
C PRO A 454 17.69 0.90 -13.09
N PHE A 455 16.41 1.22 -12.83
CA PHE A 455 15.73 2.39 -13.37
C PHE A 455 16.45 3.68 -12.98
N PHE A 456 16.68 3.90 -11.68
CA PHE A 456 17.40 5.08 -11.22
C PHE A 456 18.86 5.07 -11.67
N GLU A 457 19.52 3.91 -11.73
CA GLU A 457 20.89 3.82 -12.23
C GLU A 457 21.01 4.22 -13.71
N LYS A 458 20.04 3.84 -14.56
CA LYS A 458 19.99 4.25 -15.96
C LYS A 458 19.93 5.76 -16.10
N TYR A 459 18.95 6.39 -15.47
CA TYR A 459 18.67 7.81 -15.70
C TYR A 459 19.56 8.77 -14.89
N LEU A 460 20.05 8.33 -13.73
CA LEU A 460 20.87 9.17 -12.84
C LEU A 460 22.38 8.92 -12.93
N LYS A 461 22.79 7.74 -13.42
CA LYS A 461 24.21 7.33 -13.48
C LYS A 461 24.67 6.81 -14.84
N ASP A 462 23.81 6.83 -15.86
CA ASP A 462 24.09 6.30 -17.21
C ASP A 462 24.53 4.82 -17.21
N ARG A 463 24.09 4.04 -16.22
CA ARG A 463 24.41 2.60 -16.16
C ARG A 463 23.38 1.79 -16.94
N ALA A 464 23.85 0.82 -17.71
CA ALA A 464 22.97 -0.17 -18.33
C ALA A 464 22.35 -1.09 -17.25
N GLY A 465 21.25 -1.76 -17.57
CA GLY A 465 20.64 -2.79 -16.72
C GLY A 465 19.12 -2.72 -16.63
N PHE A 466 18.54 -1.52 -16.81
CA PHE A 466 17.09 -1.37 -16.90
C PHE A 466 16.59 -1.73 -18.29
N ASP A 467 15.75 -2.77 -18.36
CA ASP A 467 15.30 -3.41 -19.59
C ASP A 467 13.77 -3.54 -19.70
N LEU A 468 13.03 -2.97 -18.75
CA LEU A 468 11.57 -2.93 -18.83
C LEU A 468 11.15 -2.03 -20.00
N LYS A 469 10.28 -2.55 -20.87
CA LYS A 469 9.75 -1.81 -22.02
C LYS A 469 8.55 -0.96 -21.66
N ASP A 470 7.65 -1.51 -20.85
CA ASP A 470 6.38 -0.88 -20.48
C ASP A 470 5.95 -1.37 -19.09
N THR A 471 5.45 -2.60 -18.97
CA THR A 471 4.82 -3.09 -17.73
C THR A 471 5.43 -4.38 -17.19
N ASP A 472 5.71 -4.43 -15.88
CA ASP A 472 6.06 -5.65 -15.13
C ASP A 472 4.97 -5.93 -14.09
N SER A 473 4.19 -6.98 -14.30
CA SER A 473 2.98 -7.29 -13.52
C SER A 473 3.13 -8.65 -12.86
N PHE A 474 2.87 -8.74 -11.57
CA PHE A 474 2.82 -10.03 -10.89
C PHE A 474 1.43 -10.66 -11.06
N ARG A 475 1.34 -11.71 -11.87
CA ARG A 475 0.12 -12.48 -12.03
C ARG A 475 -0.11 -13.37 -10.81
N THR A 476 -1.10 -13.00 -10.02
CA THR A 476 -1.55 -13.77 -8.84
C THR A 476 -2.30 -15.04 -9.28
N GLY A 477 -2.43 -16.02 -8.38
CA GLY A 477 -3.00 -17.34 -8.70
C GLY A 477 -1.95 -18.32 -9.25
N VAL A 478 -1.21 -17.94 -10.29
CA VAL A 478 -0.02 -18.69 -10.78
C VAL A 478 1.30 -18.20 -10.18
N ASN A 479 1.27 -17.08 -9.46
CA ASN A 479 2.39 -16.47 -8.74
C ASN A 479 3.65 -16.25 -9.60
N LYS A 480 3.52 -15.45 -10.66
CA LYS A 480 4.59 -15.21 -11.63
C LYS A 480 4.63 -13.77 -12.12
N TRP A 481 5.82 -13.19 -12.23
CA TRP A 481 6.04 -11.93 -12.96
C TRP A 481 5.86 -12.12 -14.46
N GLU A 482 5.02 -11.29 -15.06
CA GLU A 482 4.73 -11.21 -16.48
C GLU A 482 5.10 -9.81 -16.98
N ARG A 483 5.92 -9.75 -18.04
CA ARG A 483 6.28 -8.50 -18.70
C ARG A 483 5.45 -8.31 -19.95
N TYR A 484 4.78 -7.16 -20.04
CA TYR A 484 3.96 -6.79 -21.19
C TYR A 484 4.58 -5.61 -21.93
N ASP A 485 4.45 -5.64 -23.27
CA ASP A 485 4.88 -4.54 -24.15
C ASP A 485 3.87 -3.37 -24.18
N VAL A 486 2.68 -3.56 -23.58
CA VAL A 486 1.62 -2.56 -23.40
C VAL A 486 0.68 -3.02 -22.28
N TRP A 487 0.18 -2.09 -21.46
CA TRP A 487 -0.86 -2.35 -20.47
C TRP A 487 -2.18 -1.63 -20.77
N PRO A 488 -3.34 -2.29 -20.58
CA PRO A 488 -3.51 -3.74 -20.39
C PRO A 488 -3.02 -4.57 -21.60
N PRO A 489 -2.62 -5.84 -21.39
CA PRO A 489 -2.11 -6.68 -22.47
C PRO A 489 -3.21 -6.96 -23.51
N LYS A 490 -2.89 -6.72 -24.79
CA LYS A 490 -3.82 -6.91 -25.91
C LYS A 490 -3.67 -8.26 -26.61
N ILE A 491 -2.47 -8.84 -26.60
CA ILE A 491 -2.16 -10.09 -27.31
C ILE A 491 -2.54 -11.26 -26.42
N GLY A 492 -3.38 -12.17 -26.94
CA GLY A 492 -3.80 -13.37 -26.23
C GLY A 492 -5.05 -13.20 -25.34
N PHE A 493 -5.60 -11.99 -25.24
CA PHE A 493 -6.76 -11.69 -24.42
C PHE A 493 -7.93 -11.14 -25.26
N LYS A 494 -9.15 -11.47 -24.86
CA LYS A 494 -10.39 -10.95 -25.46
C LYS A 494 -11.35 -10.45 -24.39
N ALA A 495 -12.15 -9.46 -24.73
CA ALA A 495 -13.22 -8.99 -23.85
C ALA A 495 -14.26 -10.10 -23.65
N GLU A 496 -14.58 -10.40 -22.39
CA GLU A 496 -15.54 -11.41 -21.98
C GLU A 496 -16.48 -10.86 -20.91
N LYS A 497 -17.62 -11.53 -20.75
CA LYS A 497 -18.69 -11.12 -19.83
C LYS A 497 -19.09 -12.28 -18.92
N LEU A 498 -19.01 -12.06 -17.62
CA LEU A 498 -19.43 -13.01 -16.60
C LEU A 498 -20.77 -12.56 -16.00
N TYR A 499 -21.86 -13.16 -16.49
CA TYR A 499 -23.23 -12.78 -16.16
C TYR A 499 -23.69 -13.35 -14.81
N LEU A 500 -24.37 -12.52 -14.03
CA LEU A 500 -25.06 -12.90 -12.80
C LEU A 500 -26.41 -13.53 -13.17
N THR A 501 -26.64 -14.78 -12.78
CA THR A 501 -27.83 -15.54 -13.16
C THR A 501 -28.74 -15.81 -11.97
N GLU A 502 -30.01 -16.11 -12.26
CA GLU A 502 -30.97 -16.60 -11.27
C GLU A 502 -30.42 -17.82 -10.50
N GLY A 503 -30.76 -17.93 -9.22
CA GLY A 503 -30.33 -19.02 -8.35
C GLY A 503 -28.90 -18.90 -7.80
N GLY A 504 -28.25 -17.73 -7.94
CA GLY A 504 -26.90 -17.48 -7.42
C GLY A 504 -25.79 -18.06 -8.31
N GLY A 505 -26.02 -18.16 -9.61
CA GLY A 505 -25.03 -18.66 -10.58
C GLY A 505 -24.24 -17.54 -11.28
N LEU A 506 -23.07 -17.90 -11.80
CA LEU A 506 -22.32 -17.11 -12.78
C LEU A 506 -22.15 -17.91 -14.08
N SER A 507 -22.24 -17.22 -15.22
CA SER A 507 -22.10 -17.84 -16.54
C SER A 507 -21.47 -16.91 -17.55
N PHE A 508 -20.62 -17.43 -18.43
CA PHE A 508 -20.13 -16.72 -19.63
C PHE A 508 -21.18 -16.68 -20.76
N THR A 509 -22.31 -17.37 -20.59
CA THR A 509 -23.43 -17.32 -21.53
C THR A 509 -24.48 -16.34 -21.04
N ALA A 510 -24.89 -15.42 -21.92
CA ALA A 510 -25.90 -14.42 -21.60
C ALA A 510 -27.23 -15.07 -21.13
N PRO A 511 -27.93 -14.46 -20.16
CA PRO A 511 -29.20 -14.97 -19.67
C PRO A 511 -30.29 -14.90 -20.76
N VAL A 512 -31.08 -15.97 -20.88
CA VAL A 512 -32.20 -16.07 -21.83
C VAL A 512 -33.58 -15.83 -21.18
N GLY A 513 -33.65 -15.88 -19.85
CA GLY A 513 -34.87 -15.70 -19.06
C GLY A 513 -35.11 -14.25 -18.61
N GLY A 514 -36.21 -14.05 -17.88
CA GLY A 514 -36.60 -12.78 -17.27
C GLY A 514 -36.59 -12.87 -15.75
N GLY A 515 -36.13 -11.84 -15.04
CA GLY A 515 -36.27 -11.78 -13.58
C GLY A 515 -35.11 -11.14 -12.82
N ALA A 516 -35.28 -11.11 -11.50
CA ALA A 516 -34.22 -10.79 -10.55
C ALA A 516 -33.27 -11.99 -10.40
N ALA A 517 -31.97 -11.72 -10.36
CA ALA A 517 -30.95 -12.71 -10.02
C ALA A 517 -30.89 -12.95 -8.51
N ALA A 518 -31.04 -11.88 -7.72
CA ALA A 518 -31.11 -11.92 -6.25
C ALA A 518 -31.86 -10.71 -5.71
N SER A 519 -32.34 -10.82 -4.47
CA SER A 519 -32.86 -9.70 -3.69
C SER A 519 -32.54 -9.88 -2.21
N TYR A 520 -32.19 -8.78 -1.54
CA TYR A 520 -31.83 -8.77 -0.12
C TYR A 520 -32.29 -7.46 0.53
N VAL A 521 -32.44 -7.45 1.86
CA VAL A 521 -32.77 -6.23 2.62
C VAL A 521 -31.48 -5.66 3.19
N SER A 522 -31.09 -4.47 2.74
CA SER A 522 -29.95 -3.74 3.31
C SER A 522 -30.46 -2.87 4.46
N ASP A 523 -29.94 -3.09 5.68
CA ASP A 523 -30.33 -2.35 6.88
C ASP A 523 -29.14 -1.51 7.42
N PRO A 524 -29.18 -0.17 7.26
CA PRO A 524 -28.14 0.69 7.80
C PRO A 524 -27.98 0.62 9.33
N ALA A 525 -28.93 0.06 10.08
CA ALA A 525 -28.77 -0.17 11.52
C ALA A 525 -27.89 -1.39 11.85
N ASN A 526 -27.67 -2.29 10.88
CA ASN A 526 -26.82 -3.47 10.99
C ASN A 526 -25.94 -3.59 9.72
N PRO A 527 -25.07 -2.60 9.43
CA PRO A 527 -24.27 -2.61 8.21
C PRO A 527 -23.27 -3.78 8.19
N ILE A 528 -22.91 -4.24 7.00
CA ILE A 528 -21.95 -5.33 6.80
C ILE A 528 -20.55 -4.82 7.20
N PRO A 529 -19.88 -5.49 8.15
CA PRO A 529 -18.53 -5.11 8.52
C PRO A 529 -17.54 -5.37 7.38
N TYR A 530 -16.60 -4.45 7.12
CA TYR A 530 -15.59 -4.64 6.06
C TYR A 530 -14.51 -5.67 6.39
N ARG A 531 -14.31 -5.91 7.69
CA ARG A 531 -13.41 -6.94 8.23
C ARG A 531 -13.96 -7.47 9.56
N PRO A 532 -13.48 -8.62 10.08
CA PRO A 532 -13.98 -9.19 11.33
C PRO A 532 -13.93 -8.21 12.51
N ARG A 533 -15.04 -8.12 13.26
CA ARG A 533 -15.14 -7.30 14.48
C ARG A 533 -14.43 -7.97 15.67
N PRO A 534 -13.89 -7.22 16.65
CA PRO A 534 -13.86 -5.75 16.70
C PRO A 534 -12.85 -5.13 15.74
N ILE A 535 -13.15 -3.93 15.24
CA ILE A 535 -12.35 -3.19 14.26
C ILE A 535 -11.55 -2.10 14.98
N GLN A 536 -10.23 -2.19 14.94
CA GLN A 536 -9.29 -1.22 15.55
C GLN A 536 -9.23 0.08 14.73
N ALA A 537 -8.65 1.14 15.29
CA ALA A 537 -8.23 2.32 14.54
C ALA A 537 -7.30 1.94 13.38
N THR A 538 -7.28 2.71 12.31
CA THR A 538 -6.64 2.39 11.02
C THR A 538 -5.19 1.96 11.21
N TYR A 539 -4.39 2.77 11.91
CA TYR A 539 -2.98 2.49 12.21
C TYR A 539 -2.71 2.17 13.69
N GLY A 540 -3.75 1.84 14.45
CA GLY A 540 -3.64 1.49 15.87
C GLY A 540 -2.99 0.11 16.08
N ASP A 541 -2.52 -0.12 17.30
CA ASP A 541 -1.90 -1.39 17.69
C ASP A 541 -2.82 -2.59 17.42
N GLY A 542 -2.29 -3.61 16.74
CA GLY A 542 -3.03 -4.82 16.37
C GLY A 542 -4.07 -4.65 15.26
N SER A 543 -4.11 -3.48 14.59
CA SER A 543 -4.96 -3.27 13.42
C SER A 543 -4.59 -4.21 12.27
N LYS A 544 -5.61 -4.81 11.65
CA LYS A 544 -5.48 -5.61 10.42
C LYS A 544 -5.68 -4.79 9.15
N TRP A 545 -5.43 -3.48 9.20
CA TRP A 545 -5.72 -2.59 8.08
C TRP A 545 -4.92 -2.98 6.84
N ARG A 546 -3.64 -3.29 7.01
CA ARG A 546 -2.74 -3.61 5.91
C ARG A 546 -3.04 -4.92 5.17
N THR A 547 -4.00 -5.72 5.63
CA THR A 547 -4.30 -7.03 5.03
C THR A 547 -5.78 -7.25 4.78
N TRP A 548 -6.64 -6.24 4.99
CA TRP A 548 -8.09 -6.47 4.97
C TRP A 548 -8.60 -6.88 3.58
N LEU A 549 -7.96 -6.40 2.51
CA LEU A 549 -8.31 -6.77 1.13
C LEU A 549 -8.03 -8.24 0.80
N VAL A 550 -7.12 -8.88 1.54
CA VAL A 550 -6.85 -10.32 1.39
C VAL A 550 -7.50 -11.16 2.48
N ASP A 551 -8.31 -10.58 3.37
CA ASP A 551 -9.01 -11.36 4.40
C ASP A 551 -10.12 -12.22 3.76
N ASP A 552 -10.33 -13.40 4.34
CA ASP A 552 -11.32 -14.37 3.90
C ASP A 552 -12.75 -13.82 4.01
N GLN A 553 -13.46 -13.72 2.89
CA GLN A 553 -14.83 -13.18 2.88
C GLN A 553 -15.87 -14.10 3.54
N ARG A 554 -15.52 -15.35 3.91
CA ARG A 554 -16.46 -16.27 4.58
C ARG A 554 -17.00 -15.77 5.92
N PHE A 555 -16.35 -14.80 6.56
CA PHE A 555 -16.85 -14.22 7.81
C PHE A 555 -18.23 -13.56 7.66
N VAL A 556 -18.66 -13.23 6.43
CA VAL A 556 -20.00 -12.71 6.13
C VAL A 556 -20.95 -13.72 5.49
N SER A 557 -20.54 -14.97 5.23
CA SER A 557 -21.37 -16.00 4.56
C SER A 557 -22.72 -16.31 5.22
N GLY A 558 -22.86 -16.04 6.53
CA GLY A 558 -24.11 -16.24 7.26
C GLY A 558 -25.12 -15.09 7.13
N ARG A 559 -24.72 -13.99 6.48
CA ARG A 559 -25.54 -12.79 6.32
C ARG A 559 -26.58 -12.97 5.22
N LYS A 560 -27.69 -12.23 5.33
CA LYS A 560 -28.84 -12.30 4.40
C LYS A 560 -29.07 -10.99 3.64
N ASP A 561 -28.23 -10.00 3.89
CA ASP A 561 -28.25 -8.65 3.34
C ASP A 561 -27.16 -8.45 2.26
N LEU A 562 -26.74 -9.54 1.63
CA LEU A 562 -25.83 -9.58 0.48
C LEU A 562 -26.25 -10.71 -0.48
N ALA A 563 -25.79 -10.64 -1.73
CA ALA A 563 -26.04 -11.63 -2.76
C ALA A 563 -24.72 -12.23 -3.26
N ASN A 564 -24.68 -13.57 -3.35
CA ASN A 564 -23.52 -14.32 -3.83
C ASN A 564 -23.87 -15.08 -5.10
N PHE A 565 -22.99 -14.95 -6.09
CA PHE A 565 -23.08 -15.63 -7.38
C PHE A 565 -21.79 -16.42 -7.59
N SER A 566 -21.87 -17.66 -8.07
CA SER A 566 -20.65 -18.46 -8.31
C SER A 566 -20.73 -19.31 -9.57
N THR A 567 -19.59 -19.55 -10.18
CA THR A 567 -19.46 -20.58 -11.22
C THR A 567 -19.56 -21.99 -10.60
N PRO A 568 -19.82 -23.03 -11.41
CA PRO A 568 -19.34 -24.37 -11.09
C PRO A 568 -17.83 -24.36 -10.80
N VAL A 569 -17.33 -25.46 -10.22
CA VAL A 569 -15.87 -25.67 -10.13
C VAL A 569 -15.28 -25.57 -11.54
N LEU A 570 -14.24 -24.75 -11.68
CA LEU A 570 -13.56 -24.54 -12.94
C LEU A 570 -12.87 -25.84 -13.38
N ASP A 571 -13.05 -26.24 -14.63
CA ASP A 571 -12.44 -27.43 -15.23
C ASP A 571 -11.13 -27.12 -15.99
N HIS A 572 -10.82 -25.84 -16.18
CA HIS A 572 -9.59 -25.27 -16.73
C HIS A 572 -9.24 -23.96 -16.01
N ASP A 573 -8.02 -23.47 -16.19
CA ASP A 573 -7.58 -22.19 -15.65
C ASP A 573 -8.24 -21.04 -16.44
N VAL A 574 -8.60 -19.95 -15.76
CA VAL A 574 -9.15 -18.73 -16.37
C VAL A 574 -8.30 -17.55 -15.94
N THR A 575 -7.62 -16.90 -16.89
CA THR A 575 -6.82 -15.70 -16.59
C THR A 575 -7.60 -14.44 -16.91
N VAL A 576 -7.72 -13.57 -15.92
CA VAL A 576 -8.35 -12.25 -16.00
C VAL A 576 -7.27 -11.18 -15.87
N THR A 577 -7.26 -10.22 -16.79
CA THR A 577 -6.28 -9.14 -16.82
C THR A 577 -6.88 -7.79 -17.20
N GLY A 578 -6.19 -6.71 -16.85
CA GLY A 578 -6.63 -5.34 -17.12
C GLY A 578 -7.83 -4.95 -16.26
N ASN A 579 -8.55 -3.92 -16.71
CA ASN A 579 -9.65 -3.34 -15.96
C ASN A 579 -10.86 -4.31 -15.88
N VAL A 580 -11.28 -4.64 -14.66
CA VAL A 580 -12.54 -5.33 -14.38
C VAL A 580 -13.64 -4.29 -14.19
N LYS A 581 -14.74 -4.38 -14.93
CA LYS A 581 -15.86 -3.44 -14.83
C LYS A 581 -17.11 -4.15 -14.34
N ALA A 582 -17.80 -3.52 -13.40
CA ALA A 582 -19.17 -3.90 -13.07
C ALA A 582 -20.14 -3.19 -14.01
N ASP A 583 -21.05 -3.96 -14.62
CA ASP A 583 -22.24 -3.47 -15.31
C ASP A 583 -23.47 -4.07 -14.61
N LEU A 584 -23.97 -3.35 -13.60
CA LEU A 584 -24.98 -3.82 -12.66
C LEU A 584 -26.34 -3.19 -12.99
N PHE A 585 -27.32 -4.02 -13.28
CA PHE A 585 -28.72 -3.62 -13.34
C PHE A 585 -29.37 -3.90 -11.99
N ALA A 586 -29.70 -2.85 -11.25
CA ALA A 586 -30.22 -2.96 -9.89
C ALA A 586 -31.40 -2.01 -9.63
N ALA A 587 -32.19 -2.31 -8.61
CA ALA A 587 -33.23 -1.44 -8.07
C ALA A 587 -33.22 -1.48 -6.54
N THR A 588 -33.44 -0.32 -5.93
CA THR A 588 -33.68 -0.16 -4.48
C THR A 588 -35.14 0.24 -4.24
N THR A 589 -35.74 -0.16 -3.12
CA THR A 589 -37.01 0.45 -2.66
C THR A 589 -36.81 1.84 -2.07
N GLY A 590 -35.56 2.21 -1.78
CA GLY A 590 -35.14 3.53 -1.32
C GLY A 590 -35.04 4.55 -2.44
N SER A 591 -34.38 5.67 -2.13
CA SER A 591 -34.10 6.77 -3.08
C SER A 591 -32.61 7.12 -3.18
N ASP A 592 -31.77 6.33 -2.53
CA ASP A 592 -30.31 6.33 -2.62
C ASP A 592 -29.85 4.91 -2.24
N ALA A 593 -28.67 4.48 -2.66
CA ALA A 593 -28.09 3.19 -2.29
C ALA A 593 -26.59 3.20 -2.60
N ASP A 594 -25.79 2.47 -1.83
CA ASP A 594 -24.43 2.13 -2.24
C ASP A 594 -24.45 0.71 -2.84
N TRP A 595 -23.62 0.48 -3.85
CA TRP A 595 -23.44 -0.83 -4.50
C TRP A 595 -21.98 -1.23 -4.40
N VAL A 596 -21.70 -2.24 -3.60
CA VAL A 596 -20.36 -2.85 -3.47
C VAL A 596 -20.37 -4.12 -4.30
N VAL A 597 -19.39 -4.27 -5.19
CA VAL A 597 -19.21 -5.48 -5.99
C VAL A 597 -17.80 -6.01 -5.75
N LYS A 598 -17.69 -7.32 -5.50
CA LYS A 598 -16.43 -8.02 -5.28
C LYS A 598 -16.32 -9.18 -6.26
N LEU A 599 -15.21 -9.29 -6.97
CA LEU A 599 -14.76 -10.49 -7.67
C LEU A 599 -13.87 -11.29 -6.74
N ILE A 600 -14.23 -12.56 -6.51
CA ILE A 600 -13.62 -13.42 -5.50
C ILE A 600 -13.13 -14.72 -6.15
N ASP A 601 -11.92 -15.13 -5.82
CA ASP A 601 -11.40 -16.47 -6.06
C ASP A 601 -11.73 -17.38 -4.86
N VAL A 602 -12.52 -18.43 -5.12
CA VAL A 602 -12.87 -19.44 -4.11
C VAL A 602 -11.95 -20.64 -4.26
N TYR A 603 -11.09 -20.82 -3.27
CA TYR A 603 -10.15 -21.93 -3.20
C TYR A 603 -10.89 -23.28 -3.07
N PRO A 604 -10.29 -24.39 -3.55
CA PRO A 604 -10.81 -25.73 -3.37
C PRO A 604 -11.01 -26.08 -1.89
N ASP A 605 -12.05 -26.85 -1.59
CA ASP A 605 -12.37 -27.31 -0.22
C ASP A 605 -11.27 -28.23 0.37
N ASP A 606 -10.43 -28.83 -0.47
CA ASP A 606 -9.30 -29.67 -0.09
C ASP A 606 -7.95 -28.93 -0.04
N SER A 607 -7.96 -27.60 -0.20
CA SER A 607 -6.77 -26.77 0.00
C SER A 607 -6.22 -26.89 1.43
N PRO A 608 -4.89 -26.75 1.64
CA PRO A 608 -4.29 -26.97 2.95
C PRO A 608 -4.66 -25.90 3.98
N GLY A 609 -4.86 -26.31 5.23
CA GLY A 609 -4.97 -25.41 6.38
C GLY A 609 -6.16 -24.45 6.29
N GLU A 610 -5.91 -23.16 6.53
CA GLU A 610 -6.96 -22.14 6.47
C GLU A 610 -7.42 -21.82 5.05
N MET A 611 -6.67 -22.24 4.02
CA MET A 611 -7.00 -22.00 2.61
C MET A 611 -8.14 -22.87 2.07
N ALA A 612 -8.54 -23.94 2.78
CA ALA A 612 -9.67 -24.81 2.40
C ALA A 612 -10.94 -23.97 2.23
N GLY A 613 -11.45 -23.81 1.01
CA GLY A 613 -12.66 -23.01 0.72
C GLY A 613 -12.50 -21.50 0.93
N TYR A 614 -11.26 -20.98 1.02
CA TYR A 614 -10.97 -19.56 1.22
C TYR A 614 -11.60 -18.68 0.14
N GLN A 615 -12.17 -17.54 0.51
CA GLN A 615 -12.76 -16.58 -0.41
C GLN A 615 -11.88 -15.33 -0.48
N LEU A 616 -10.94 -15.32 -1.44
CA LEU A 616 -9.98 -14.23 -1.65
C LEU A 616 -10.58 -13.17 -2.59
N MET A 617 -10.70 -11.92 -2.15
CA MET A 617 -11.08 -10.82 -3.05
C MET A 617 -9.92 -10.53 -4.02
N ILE A 618 -10.25 -10.48 -5.31
CA ILE A 618 -9.31 -10.21 -6.41
C ILE A 618 -9.50 -8.80 -6.96
N ALA A 619 -10.74 -8.33 -7.05
CA ALA A 619 -11.10 -6.97 -7.40
C ALA A 619 -12.36 -6.57 -6.65
N ASP A 620 -12.46 -5.32 -6.27
CA ASP A 620 -13.62 -4.79 -5.56
C ASP A 620 -13.75 -3.30 -5.74
N GLU A 621 -14.98 -2.81 -5.70
CA GLU A 621 -15.23 -1.37 -5.58
C GLU A 621 -16.67 -1.09 -5.11
N ILE A 622 -16.84 0.03 -4.42
CA ILE A 622 -18.11 0.62 -4.04
C ILE A 622 -18.49 1.74 -5.01
N PHE A 623 -19.79 1.83 -5.34
CA PHE A 623 -20.37 2.93 -6.09
C PHE A 623 -21.54 3.55 -5.32
N ARG A 624 -21.50 4.88 -5.13
CA ARG A 624 -22.58 5.61 -4.44
C ARG A 624 -23.65 6.10 -5.40
N GLY A 625 -24.84 5.51 -5.32
CA GLY A 625 -25.90 5.57 -6.31
C GLY A 625 -26.39 6.96 -6.68
N ARG A 626 -26.47 7.90 -5.73
CA ARG A 626 -26.79 9.32 -6.00
C ARG A 626 -25.91 9.97 -7.07
N TYR A 627 -24.71 9.46 -7.33
CA TYR A 627 -23.78 10.00 -8.31
C TYR A 627 -23.86 9.36 -9.70
N LEU A 628 -24.83 8.47 -9.93
CA LEU A 628 -25.01 7.76 -11.19
C LEU A 628 -24.94 8.67 -12.44
N LYS A 629 -25.60 9.84 -12.38
CA LYS A 629 -25.63 10.77 -13.51
C LYS A 629 -24.50 11.78 -13.50
N SER A 630 -23.95 12.09 -12.33
CA SER A 630 -22.95 13.13 -12.13
C SER A 630 -22.32 13.01 -10.75
N PHE A 631 -21.00 12.92 -10.69
CA PHE A 631 -20.23 13.00 -9.43
C PHE A 631 -20.28 14.41 -8.80
N GLU A 632 -20.57 15.46 -9.57
CA GLU A 632 -20.72 16.84 -9.08
C GLU A 632 -22.11 17.14 -8.52
N LYS A 633 -23.16 16.56 -9.13
CA LYS A 633 -24.56 16.89 -8.86
C LYS A 633 -25.34 15.63 -8.49
N PRO A 634 -25.45 15.30 -7.20
CA PRO A 634 -26.16 14.11 -6.78
C PRO A 634 -27.66 14.23 -7.05
N GLU A 635 -28.27 13.15 -7.52
CA GLU A 635 -29.71 13.04 -7.78
C GLU A 635 -30.30 11.80 -7.08
N PRO A 636 -31.57 11.83 -6.65
CA PRO A 636 -32.21 10.66 -6.07
C PRO A 636 -32.39 9.55 -7.11
N LEU A 637 -32.23 8.31 -6.67
CA LEU A 637 -32.72 7.14 -7.37
C LEU A 637 -34.26 7.11 -7.30
N VAL A 638 -34.90 6.56 -8.33
CA VAL A 638 -36.35 6.36 -8.34
C VAL A 638 -36.67 5.01 -7.69
N PRO A 639 -37.45 4.97 -6.59
CA PRO A 639 -37.83 3.73 -5.92
C PRO A 639 -38.40 2.67 -6.88
N GLY A 640 -37.84 1.46 -6.84
CA GLY A 640 -38.27 0.31 -7.64
C GLY A 640 -37.93 0.38 -9.14
N GLN A 641 -37.25 1.43 -9.61
CA GLN A 641 -36.81 1.53 -10.99
C GLN A 641 -35.51 0.73 -11.22
N VAL A 642 -35.55 -0.20 -12.18
CA VAL A 642 -34.32 -0.86 -12.66
C VAL A 642 -33.42 0.17 -13.31
N THR A 643 -32.20 0.27 -12.79
CA THR A 643 -31.21 1.27 -13.14
C THR A 643 -29.88 0.57 -13.45
N GLU A 644 -29.21 1.03 -14.51
CA GLU A 644 -27.90 0.52 -14.91
C GLU A 644 -26.81 1.34 -14.20
N PHE A 645 -25.88 0.66 -13.51
CA PHE A 645 -24.71 1.25 -12.85
C PHE A 645 -23.46 0.63 -13.46
N LYS A 646 -22.54 1.48 -13.95
CA LYS A 646 -21.30 1.06 -14.63
C LYS A 646 -20.08 1.75 -14.02
N TRP A 647 -19.16 0.96 -13.48
CA TRP A 647 -17.91 1.49 -12.92
C TRP A 647 -16.78 0.46 -12.94
N SER A 648 -15.57 0.95 -12.74
CA SER A 648 -14.33 0.17 -12.67
C SER A 648 -14.18 -0.46 -11.27
N LEU A 649 -13.83 -1.75 -11.21
CA LEU A 649 -13.33 -2.43 -10.00
C LEU A 649 -11.79 -2.45 -9.95
N HIS A 650 -11.16 -1.63 -10.80
CA HIS A 650 -9.71 -1.50 -11.01
C HIS A 650 -9.10 -2.65 -11.83
N GLY A 651 -7.83 -2.46 -12.19
CA GLY A 651 -7.07 -3.47 -12.92
C GLY A 651 -6.66 -4.65 -12.07
N VAL A 652 -6.55 -5.82 -12.70
CA VAL A 652 -6.00 -7.05 -12.10
C VAL A 652 -5.07 -7.77 -13.07
N ASP A 653 -4.27 -8.70 -12.55
CA ASP A 653 -3.63 -9.78 -13.29
C ASP A 653 -3.70 -11.05 -12.43
N HIS A 654 -4.69 -11.89 -12.69
CA HIS A 654 -5.00 -13.05 -11.85
C HIS A 654 -5.41 -14.26 -12.69
N THR A 655 -4.94 -15.45 -12.29
CA THR A 655 -5.42 -16.72 -12.84
C THR A 655 -6.24 -17.47 -11.80
N PHE A 656 -7.53 -17.61 -12.05
CA PHE A 656 -8.38 -18.55 -11.33
C PHE A 656 -8.01 -19.97 -11.77
N LEU A 657 -7.43 -20.76 -10.88
CA LEU A 657 -6.94 -22.09 -11.23
C LEU A 657 -8.08 -23.10 -11.38
N LYS A 658 -7.86 -24.13 -12.20
CA LYS A 658 -8.71 -25.33 -12.22
C LYS A 658 -8.93 -25.86 -10.81
N GLY A 659 -10.18 -26.19 -10.48
CA GLY A 659 -10.58 -26.62 -9.14
C GLY A 659 -11.10 -25.48 -8.25
N HIS A 660 -10.78 -24.23 -8.58
CA HIS A 660 -11.34 -23.06 -7.91
C HIS A 660 -12.75 -22.74 -8.45
N ARG A 661 -13.37 -21.68 -7.93
CA ARG A 661 -14.56 -21.04 -8.50
C ARG A 661 -14.35 -19.54 -8.60
N MET A 662 -14.93 -18.94 -9.63
CA MET A 662 -15.13 -17.49 -9.63
C MET A 662 -16.41 -17.20 -8.85
N MET A 663 -16.37 -16.18 -7.99
CA MET A 663 -17.50 -15.72 -7.21
C MET A 663 -17.67 -14.21 -7.36
N VAL A 664 -18.91 -13.74 -7.41
CA VAL A 664 -19.26 -12.33 -7.35
C VAL A 664 -20.16 -12.11 -6.15
N GLU A 665 -19.74 -11.24 -5.24
CA GLU A 665 -20.57 -10.78 -4.12
C GLU A 665 -21.07 -9.37 -4.39
N VAL A 666 -22.35 -9.12 -4.13
CA VAL A 666 -22.99 -7.80 -4.21
C VAL A 666 -23.63 -7.46 -2.87
N GLN A 667 -23.27 -6.29 -2.32
CA GLN A 667 -23.80 -5.80 -1.04
C GLN A 667 -23.99 -4.28 -1.06
N SER A 668 -24.64 -3.72 -0.03
CA SER A 668 -24.99 -2.28 0.00
C SER A 668 -24.50 -1.52 1.24
N SER A 669 -23.55 -2.10 1.96
CA SER A 669 -22.78 -1.40 3.01
C SER A 669 -21.41 -2.04 3.18
N TRP A 670 -20.41 -1.27 3.60
CA TRP A 670 -19.06 -1.80 3.84
C TRP A 670 -18.36 -1.04 4.97
N PHE A 671 -18.80 -1.32 6.20
CA PHE A 671 -18.69 -0.42 7.34
C PHE A 671 -17.67 -0.91 8.38
N PRO A 672 -17.01 -0.03 9.17
CA PRO A 672 -16.98 1.42 9.07
C PRO A 672 -15.91 1.96 8.12
N LEU A 673 -15.38 1.13 7.19
CA LEU A 673 -14.48 1.67 6.17
C LEU A 673 -15.18 2.78 5.40
N TYR A 674 -16.36 2.51 4.85
CA TYR A 674 -17.21 3.52 4.23
C TYR A 674 -18.35 3.96 5.14
N ASP A 675 -18.69 5.25 5.09
CA ASP A 675 -19.87 5.78 5.77
C ASP A 675 -21.15 5.15 5.21
N ARG A 676 -22.16 4.96 6.06
CA ARG A 676 -23.41 4.32 5.64
C ARG A 676 -24.20 5.25 4.73
N ASN A 677 -24.62 4.76 3.56
CA ASN A 677 -25.70 5.37 2.81
C ASN A 677 -27.01 5.29 3.64
N PRO A 678 -27.76 6.40 3.83
CA PRO A 678 -29.04 6.36 4.53
C PRO A 678 -30.13 5.57 3.80
N GLN A 679 -29.94 5.29 2.51
CA GLN A 679 -30.90 4.71 1.56
C GLN A 679 -32.14 5.58 1.27
N THR A 680 -32.21 6.74 1.94
CA THR A 680 -33.10 7.85 1.62
C THR A 680 -32.25 9.01 1.11
N PHE A 681 -32.62 9.57 -0.05
CA PHE A 681 -31.92 10.73 -0.58
C PHE A 681 -32.03 11.91 0.40
N VAL A 682 -30.87 12.39 0.82
CA VAL A 682 -30.70 13.60 1.63
C VAL A 682 -29.73 14.55 0.92
N PRO A 683 -29.83 15.87 1.13
CA PRO A 683 -28.92 16.84 0.52
C PRO A 683 -27.44 16.51 0.78
N ASP A 684 -27.13 16.04 1.99
CA ASP A 684 -25.77 15.71 2.41
C ASP A 684 -25.80 14.51 3.38
N ILE A 685 -25.02 13.47 3.07
CA ILE A 685 -24.91 12.26 3.88
C ILE A 685 -24.08 12.51 5.14
N MET A 686 -23.08 13.40 5.08
CA MET A 686 -22.18 13.70 6.19
C MET A 686 -22.92 14.25 7.42
N THR A 687 -24.10 14.84 7.18
CA THR A 687 -24.98 15.43 8.19
C THR A 687 -26.36 14.75 8.27
N ALA A 688 -26.53 13.58 7.65
CA ALA A 688 -27.81 12.89 7.57
C ALA A 688 -28.41 12.62 8.96
N PRO A 689 -29.68 13.01 9.22
CA PRO A 689 -30.29 12.75 10.52
C PRO A 689 -30.57 11.26 10.70
N LYS A 690 -30.53 10.74 11.94
CA LYS A 690 -30.80 9.32 12.25
C LYS A 690 -32.07 8.75 11.60
N LYS A 691 -33.12 9.56 11.47
CA LYS A 691 -34.41 9.17 10.84
C LYS A 691 -34.35 8.94 9.33
N ALA A 692 -33.28 9.36 8.65
CA ALA A 692 -33.09 9.15 7.23
C ALA A 692 -32.59 7.74 6.91
N TYR A 693 -31.91 7.08 7.86
CA TYR A 693 -31.40 5.72 7.73
C TYR A 693 -32.57 4.74 7.81
N LYS A 694 -32.88 4.07 6.70
CA LYS A 694 -33.98 3.10 6.61
C LYS A 694 -33.50 1.83 5.94
N ALA A 695 -33.99 0.69 6.42
CA ALA A 695 -33.83 -0.55 5.71
C ALA A 695 -34.64 -0.52 4.41
N GLU A 696 -34.02 -0.94 3.31
CA GLU A 696 -34.59 -0.96 1.97
C GLU A 696 -34.25 -2.28 1.30
N THR A 697 -35.10 -2.71 0.37
CA THR A 697 -34.91 -3.93 -0.40
C THR A 697 -34.14 -3.60 -1.67
N GLU A 698 -33.02 -4.28 -1.83
CA GLU A 698 -32.15 -4.21 -2.99
C GLU A 698 -32.42 -5.42 -3.89
N THR A 699 -32.46 -5.19 -5.21
CA THR A 699 -32.76 -6.22 -6.20
C THR A 699 -31.76 -6.13 -7.35
N ILE A 700 -31.04 -7.22 -7.60
CA ILE A 700 -30.08 -7.36 -8.70
C ILE A 700 -30.76 -8.13 -9.83
N PHE A 701 -30.67 -7.66 -11.07
CA PHE A 701 -31.31 -8.27 -12.22
C PHE A 701 -30.32 -9.07 -13.07
N GLY A 702 -30.73 -10.24 -13.56
CA GLY A 702 -29.91 -11.17 -14.34
C GLY A 702 -30.69 -11.73 -15.52
N SER A 703 -31.33 -10.84 -16.28
CA SER A 703 -32.27 -11.20 -17.36
C SER A 703 -31.75 -10.82 -18.72
N ALA A 704 -32.35 -11.33 -19.79
CA ALA A 704 -32.00 -10.95 -21.17
C ALA A 704 -32.09 -9.43 -21.42
N LYS A 705 -33.04 -8.74 -20.75
CA LYS A 705 -33.23 -7.28 -20.86
C LYS A 705 -32.29 -6.49 -19.95
N TYR A 706 -31.98 -7.04 -18.77
CA TYR A 706 -31.17 -6.41 -17.74
C TYR A 706 -30.08 -7.40 -17.28
N PRO A 707 -29.04 -7.61 -18.10
CA PRO A 707 -28.06 -8.66 -17.86
C PRO A 707 -26.92 -8.12 -16.99
N SER A 708 -27.05 -8.13 -15.66
CA SER A 708 -25.92 -7.75 -14.80
C SER A 708 -24.71 -8.66 -15.04
N HIS A 709 -23.52 -8.09 -15.19
CA HIS A 709 -22.30 -8.83 -15.45
C HIS A 709 -21.05 -8.08 -14.98
N LEU A 710 -19.95 -8.82 -14.87
CA LEU A 710 -18.62 -8.25 -14.94
C LEU A 710 -18.08 -8.33 -16.36
N GLU A 711 -17.38 -7.29 -16.81
CA GLU A 711 -16.65 -7.23 -18.08
C GLU A 711 -15.15 -7.12 -17.80
N PHE A 712 -14.34 -7.95 -18.47
CA PHE A 712 -12.88 -7.96 -18.31
C PHE A 712 -12.20 -8.59 -19.54
N SER A 713 -10.86 -8.51 -19.60
CA SER A 713 -10.09 -9.22 -20.62
C SER A 713 -9.70 -10.61 -20.11
N GLU A 714 -10.03 -11.65 -20.87
CA GLU A 714 -9.85 -13.06 -20.51
C GLU A 714 -8.97 -13.80 -21.52
N SER A 715 -8.14 -14.72 -21.03
CA SER A 715 -7.54 -15.80 -21.82
C SER A 715 -7.86 -17.16 -21.21
N LYS A 716 -8.23 -18.13 -22.07
CA LYS A 716 -8.54 -19.53 -21.71
C LYS A 716 -7.39 -20.47 -22.00
#